data_AF-A0A7V4XAW4-F1
#
_entry.id   AF-A0A7V4XAW4-F1
#
_cell.length_a   1.000
_cell.length_b   1.000
_cell.length_c   1.000
_cell.angle_alpha   90.00
_cell.angle_beta   90.00
_cell.angle_gamma   90.00
#
_symmetry.space_group_name_H-M   'P 1'
#
loop_
_entity.id
_entity.type
_entity.pdbx_description
1 polymer ?
#
loop_
_entity_poly.entity_id
_entity_poly.type
_entity_poly.pdbx_seq_one_letter_code
_entity_poly.pdbx_strand_id
1 'polypeptide(L)'
;MKCYAVCTIVILAAFFVPALTIAAEDNIVRKPLIIDSVLIDRGKPAAQIVVPNIPEYNTLARRVQAAVKQASGAELPIKSDSDIASRRGEIKGEEPSITTILIGNQELSGLVTHLCLRYYCSVDTQYPGKGCYIIKTIHDPWGCGANVVLLTGSDFAGISKAVEKFCSDLPTGSTILIPRTFKAEFPKENKDLITDLSDAEIANQVKTTEKDYRNGVHGGLFNPIVRAGDAYNRTGRECYAKLFRDLVFLADRLYKESGGINGGSWGGGADFLFAGFVSAWDNVEESPSLTDADRARITRILLDFAHHWEKYGYVRGIEKPSLRTNHWTFDGQGFLAAGQYFGKYYNIPDAKKWLQMADWCFRLQVNSFKTQEDCGAYQWIALRHVCRYSTTRPDFTWFDSGKAKMAGDLGIMETDNLGYHVSFGDVSGFDPTSEMAVWQYLANITRDGRYVWALQKACRAVGSEIGGFACPIEPVEPKDLLGVKFMPTDPLFYAHFNGEKCALQERTFEKVVFRTSFDPDKPYMLLDGISGCYHGHMDGNSILRFTDKSRIWLADADYIKSQPKFHNSMLIFHNGQTTGLPTFCERELVADLDRTGISSTTTHGYAGADWRRNIIWLKDHAFVFIDEITANEPGSFSFRCYWQTLGEPELSGDLYRVKQQGPSLSIRNLDGARLRRSDDPAIGQNWKNYRYADPVVHVLQQIRARQLRAGESVCILNVLSTENDGQMPVQAQRVDDSSILLGTGADKTLIGLNADGKLIAFGIDTDARIYCLFQKSIALGSATRLSVGGKAMFTSSQPISIELNADGNAVIDAGTDAVVSIAVGPRGTTVDGGLLQAAEGIVNLDLPAGRHTISGLALPSKFITSFPEPTPALSMTSSASTAAAQPRMFGTPSQFIPSRGSEIKAMAVSGDTIYAGGINGRLQAFTSGIHVRWIFDAGSEIRAIWAGKLEKNQPDRIAVGTVKGDIFVLDDTGKLLWKQTIPYSHQDPVIAYLTSANLSGAGDKALIIGSENWHHYAFDAKGKELWGYDSTRASTVCAAGDLDGDGREEVLAGTEYYTWHAINPDGSSRWQFRPTGPRANAVIAGDITGSGKATAIFGGADSNIYAKSADGKTLWTYSAGDEVTSLCLLDADSDGISDVIAGSLSYDILALKGDGTLIWRRDLGEPILAMTTADINSDGSLEICAATEDGSVFALTRKGEIIAHWSTKCPVRKLATIPGSPTQLAAMCDNGRLVVLRML
;
A
#
# COMPACT_ATOMS: atom_id res chain seq x y z
N MET A 1 33.99 12.74 27.27
CA MET A 1 35.20 13.38 27.85
C MET A 1 36.06 13.94 26.73
N LYS A 2 35.98 15.27 26.51
CA LYS A 2 37.08 16.28 26.51
C LYS A 2 38.01 16.20 25.27
N CYS A 3 38.16 17.21 24.40
CA CYS A 3 38.08 18.67 24.61
C CYS A 3 37.50 19.45 23.40
N TYR A 4 36.76 20.50 23.74
CA TYR A 4 36.35 21.64 22.93
C TYR A 4 37.17 22.88 23.35
N ALA A 5 37.16 23.89 22.47
CA ALA A 5 37.40 25.34 22.68
C ALA A 5 38.81 25.90 22.43
N VAL A 6 38.94 26.73 21.37
CA VAL A 6 38.98 28.22 21.38
C VAL A 6 38.60 28.68 19.95
N CYS A 7 37.40 29.18 19.60
CA CYS A 7 36.73 30.47 19.81
C CYS A 7 37.42 31.75 19.24
N THR A 8 36.87 32.18 18.08
CA THR A 8 36.33 33.52 17.80
C THR A 8 37.23 34.62 17.20
N ILE A 9 36.62 35.38 16.28
CA ILE A 9 37.00 36.65 15.62
C ILE A 9 37.55 36.50 14.20
N VAL A 10 36.65 36.24 13.23
CA VAL A 10 36.35 37.13 12.07
C VAL A 10 34.91 36.84 11.62
N ILE A 11 33.93 37.38 12.35
CA ILE A 11 32.56 37.61 11.86
C ILE A 11 32.50 39.10 11.57
N LEU A 12 32.63 39.47 10.28
CA LEU A 12 32.16 40.74 9.66
C LEU A 12 32.71 40.85 8.22
N ALA A 13 32.47 39.84 7.37
CA ALA A 13 32.66 39.94 5.91
C ALA A 13 31.89 38.88 5.09
N ALA A 14 30.94 38.15 5.69
CA ALA A 14 30.18 37.07 5.01
C ALA A 14 28.69 37.39 4.80
N PHE A 15 28.26 38.61 5.13
CA PHE A 15 26.91 39.12 4.85
C PHE A 15 27.00 40.25 3.84
N PHE A 16 27.32 39.92 2.59
CA PHE A 16 27.03 40.68 1.36
C PHE A 16 27.68 39.89 0.22
N VAL A 17 27.21 38.66 -0.03
CA VAL A 17 27.21 38.18 -1.41
C VAL A 17 26.03 38.93 -2.03
N PRO A 18 26.26 39.87 -2.95
CA PRO A 18 25.15 40.51 -3.64
C PRO A 18 24.35 39.39 -4.28
N ALA A 19 23.02 39.52 -4.23
CA ALA A 19 22.17 38.81 -5.16
C ALA A 19 22.80 38.95 -6.54
N LEU A 20 23.42 37.89 -7.06
CA LEU A 20 23.48 37.70 -8.49
C LEU A 20 22.04 37.42 -8.88
N THR A 21 21.27 38.51 -9.00
CA THR A 21 20.21 38.62 -9.98
C THR A 21 20.78 38.05 -11.27
N ILE A 22 20.40 36.81 -11.54
CA ILE A 22 19.88 36.33 -12.81
C ILE A 22 19.69 37.50 -13.77
N ALA A 23 20.76 37.81 -14.50
CA ALA A 23 20.81 38.77 -15.59
C ALA A 23 21.75 38.18 -16.65
N ALA A 24 21.44 36.95 -17.06
CA ALA A 24 22.02 36.28 -18.21
C ALA A 24 20.97 35.39 -18.92
N GLU A 25 19.68 35.70 -18.76
CA GLU A 25 18.58 34.87 -19.30
C GLU A 25 18.31 35.10 -20.79
N ASP A 26 18.87 36.14 -21.40
CA ASP A 26 18.59 36.51 -22.79
C ASP A 26 19.43 35.78 -23.84
N ASN A 27 20.37 34.91 -23.44
CA ASN A 27 21.32 34.26 -24.38
C ASN A 27 21.39 32.72 -24.24
N ILE A 28 20.26 32.04 -24.05
CA ILE A 28 20.21 30.61 -24.39
C ILE A 28 20.27 30.52 -25.92
N VAL A 29 21.43 30.14 -26.45
CA VAL A 29 21.57 29.82 -27.87
C VAL A 29 20.61 28.67 -28.18
N ARG A 30 19.65 28.94 -29.06
CA ARG A 30 18.59 27.97 -29.42
C ARG A 30 19.21 26.70 -29.99
N LYS A 31 18.59 25.55 -29.69
CA LYS A 31 18.89 24.28 -30.35
C LYS A 31 18.91 24.51 -31.87
N PRO A 32 20.00 24.18 -32.56
CA PRO A 32 20.02 24.24 -34.02
C PRO A 32 19.03 23.20 -34.57
N LEU A 33 18.03 23.65 -35.32
CA LEU A 33 17.03 22.74 -35.90
C LEU A 33 17.61 22.06 -37.13
N ILE A 34 17.87 20.76 -37.03
CA ILE A 34 18.39 19.94 -38.12
C ILE A 34 17.21 19.31 -38.85
N ILE A 35 16.51 20.15 -39.61
CA ILE A 35 15.27 19.77 -40.29
C ILE A 35 15.53 18.83 -41.46
N ASP A 36 16.55 19.13 -42.27
CA ASP A 36 16.88 18.36 -43.46
C ASP A 36 17.91 17.26 -43.13
N SER A 37 17.62 16.04 -43.56
CA SER A 37 18.52 14.89 -43.44
C SER A 37 19.37 14.79 -44.70
N VAL A 38 20.67 15.04 -44.58
CA VAL A 38 21.61 15.00 -45.71
C VAL A 38 21.96 13.56 -46.04
N LEU A 39 21.59 13.08 -47.22
CA LEU A 39 21.99 11.75 -47.70
C LEU A 39 23.26 11.82 -48.54
N ILE A 40 23.30 12.78 -49.47
CA ILE A 40 24.43 13.02 -50.37
C ILE A 40 24.74 14.52 -50.32
N ASP A 41 26.01 14.87 -50.18
CA ASP A 41 26.49 16.25 -50.26
C ASP A 41 27.52 16.38 -51.39
N ARG A 42 27.20 17.17 -52.43
CA ARG A 42 28.08 17.47 -53.57
C ARG A 42 28.71 16.20 -54.20
N GLY A 43 27.90 15.16 -54.37
CA GLY A 43 28.25 13.89 -55.00
C GLY A 43 28.96 12.91 -54.06
N LYS A 44 29.08 13.23 -52.75
CA LYS A 44 29.70 12.36 -51.76
C LYS A 44 28.64 11.78 -50.80
N PRO A 45 28.75 10.49 -50.42
CA PRO A 45 27.87 9.92 -49.41
C PRO A 45 28.05 10.63 -48.07
N ALA A 46 26.95 11.10 -47.50
CA ALA A 46 26.89 11.79 -46.21
C ALA A 46 25.97 11.07 -45.20
N ALA A 47 25.45 9.90 -45.57
CA ALA A 47 24.60 9.05 -44.76
C ALA A 47 25.05 7.59 -44.80
N GLN A 48 24.43 6.75 -43.98
CA GLN A 48 24.57 5.29 -43.99
C GLN A 48 23.20 4.62 -43.93
N ILE A 49 23.13 3.38 -44.42
CA ILE A 49 21.94 2.52 -44.29
C ILE A 49 22.23 1.50 -43.19
N VAL A 50 21.37 1.43 -42.19
CA VAL A 50 21.45 0.46 -41.09
C VAL A 50 20.26 -0.49 -41.19
N VAL A 51 20.54 -1.79 -41.14
CA VAL A 51 19.54 -2.83 -41.38
C VAL A 51 19.76 -4.04 -40.46
N PRO A 52 18.69 -4.70 -39.98
CA PRO A 52 18.76 -5.97 -39.29
C PRO A 52 19.57 -7.00 -40.07
N ASN A 53 20.33 -7.84 -39.36
CA ASN A 53 21.12 -8.91 -39.95
C ASN A 53 20.25 -10.10 -40.41
N ILE A 54 19.31 -9.83 -41.31
CA ILE A 54 18.33 -10.79 -41.82
C ILE A 54 18.34 -10.69 -43.36
N PRO A 55 18.44 -11.81 -44.11
CA PRO A 55 18.65 -11.77 -45.56
C PRO A 55 17.62 -10.96 -46.36
N GLU A 56 16.34 -11.06 -46.00
CA GLU A 56 15.25 -10.36 -46.69
C GLU A 56 15.35 -8.83 -46.49
N TYR A 57 15.70 -8.38 -45.30
CA TYR A 57 15.90 -6.95 -45.01
C TYR A 57 17.16 -6.39 -45.65
N ASN A 58 18.23 -7.19 -45.76
CA ASN A 58 19.42 -6.80 -46.54
C ASN A 58 19.09 -6.54 -48.02
N THR A 59 18.12 -7.26 -48.57
CA THR A 59 17.62 -7.01 -49.93
C THR A 59 16.92 -5.66 -50.02
N LEU A 60 16.13 -5.29 -49.01
CA LEU A 60 15.53 -3.95 -48.91
C LEU A 60 16.59 -2.84 -48.78
N ALA A 61 17.64 -3.05 -47.98
CA ALA A 61 18.74 -2.10 -47.85
C ALA A 61 19.48 -1.87 -49.18
N ARG A 62 19.75 -2.94 -49.94
CA ARG A 62 20.34 -2.84 -51.29
C ARG A 62 19.42 -2.12 -52.27
N ARG A 63 18.10 -2.26 -52.14
CA ARG A 63 17.14 -1.50 -52.95
C ARG A 63 17.22 0.00 -52.66
N VAL A 64 17.30 0.39 -51.38
CA VAL A 64 17.53 1.80 -51.00
C VAL A 64 18.85 2.31 -51.55
N GLN A 65 19.94 1.55 -51.37
CA GLN A 65 21.26 1.91 -51.87
C GLN A 65 21.28 2.11 -53.39
N ALA A 66 20.65 1.19 -54.14
CA ALA A 66 20.52 1.28 -55.59
C ALA A 66 19.70 2.50 -56.03
N ALA A 67 18.60 2.80 -55.34
CA ALA A 67 17.77 3.98 -55.63
C ALA A 67 18.53 5.29 -55.38
N VAL A 68 19.28 5.39 -54.27
CA VAL A 68 20.13 6.56 -53.98
C VAL A 68 21.26 6.71 -55.03
N LYS A 69 21.89 5.60 -55.42
CA LYS A 69 22.92 5.60 -56.49
C LYS A 69 22.35 6.03 -57.82
N GLN A 70 21.14 5.59 -58.17
CA GLN A 70 20.45 6.05 -59.37
C GLN A 70 20.11 7.54 -59.32
N ALA A 71 19.71 8.06 -58.17
CA ALA A 71 19.29 9.45 -57.99
C ALA A 71 20.46 10.45 -57.92
N SER A 72 21.64 10.03 -57.47
CA SER A 72 22.79 10.92 -57.20
C SER A 72 24.12 10.55 -57.87
N GLY A 73 24.28 9.30 -58.32
CA GLY A 73 25.57 8.74 -58.74
C GLY A 73 26.47 8.26 -57.59
N ALA A 74 26.10 8.48 -56.33
CA ALA A 74 26.87 8.10 -55.15
C ALA A 74 26.25 6.91 -54.40
N GLU A 75 27.09 6.06 -53.81
CA GLU A 75 26.67 4.84 -53.13
C GLU A 75 26.82 4.99 -51.61
N LEU A 76 25.71 4.80 -50.86
CA LEU A 76 25.74 4.83 -49.39
C LEU A 76 26.28 3.52 -48.83
N PRO A 77 27.09 3.54 -47.74
CA PRO A 77 27.48 2.32 -47.04
C PRO A 77 26.28 1.66 -46.35
N ILE A 78 26.20 0.33 -46.43
CA ILE A 78 25.26 -0.49 -45.67
C ILE A 78 26.00 -1.07 -44.46
N LYS A 79 25.45 -0.91 -43.26
CA LYS A 79 25.94 -1.48 -42.01
C LYS A 79 24.90 -2.41 -41.40
N SER A 80 25.39 -3.46 -40.73
CA SER A 80 24.52 -4.31 -39.94
C SER A 80 24.14 -3.62 -38.64
N ASP A 81 22.85 -3.67 -38.27
CA ASP A 81 22.35 -3.18 -37.00
C ASP A 81 23.10 -3.80 -35.81
N SER A 82 23.44 -5.10 -35.90
CA SER A 82 24.16 -5.81 -34.85
C SER A 82 25.60 -5.34 -34.63
N ASP A 83 26.16 -4.59 -35.58
CA ASP A 83 27.50 -3.98 -35.42
C ASP A 83 27.43 -2.68 -34.61
N ILE A 84 26.24 -2.06 -34.53
CA ILE A 84 26.02 -0.74 -33.91
C ILE A 84 25.30 -0.88 -32.56
N ALA A 85 24.33 -1.78 -32.44
CA ALA A 85 23.55 -1.96 -31.22
C ALA A 85 23.31 -3.43 -30.90
N SER A 86 23.24 -3.75 -29.60
CA SER A 86 22.74 -5.04 -29.14
C SER A 86 21.22 -5.10 -29.30
N ARG A 87 20.66 -6.32 -29.31
CA ARG A 87 19.21 -6.52 -29.35
C ARG A 87 18.47 -5.87 -28.17
N ARG A 88 19.16 -5.61 -27.06
CA ARG A 88 18.65 -4.93 -25.86
C ARG A 88 18.64 -3.39 -25.98
N GLY A 89 19.15 -2.84 -27.08
CA GLY A 89 19.24 -1.39 -27.30
C GLY A 89 20.53 -0.74 -26.78
N GLU A 90 21.55 -1.53 -26.46
CA GLU A 90 22.86 -1.04 -26.01
C GLU A 90 23.74 -0.69 -27.22
N ILE A 91 24.28 0.54 -27.29
CA ILE A 91 25.18 0.95 -28.37
C ILE A 91 26.55 0.29 -28.20
N LYS A 92 27.06 -0.29 -29.28
CA LYS A 92 28.40 -0.88 -29.37
C LYS A 92 29.37 0.17 -29.89
N GLY A 93 30.24 0.66 -29.00
CA GLY A 93 31.18 1.73 -29.37
C GLY A 93 30.51 3.09 -29.37
N GLU A 94 30.67 3.84 -30.46
CA GLU A 94 30.18 5.21 -30.57
C GLU A 94 28.80 5.28 -31.23
N GLU A 95 28.01 6.28 -30.81
CA GLU A 95 26.72 6.59 -31.43
C GLU A 95 26.93 7.02 -32.90
N PRO A 96 25.94 6.77 -33.77
CA PRO A 96 26.02 7.26 -35.14
C PRO A 96 26.22 8.78 -35.22
N SER A 97 27.22 9.21 -35.98
CA SER A 97 27.60 10.63 -36.16
C SER A 97 27.23 11.22 -37.53
N ILE A 98 26.56 10.43 -38.37
CA ILE A 98 26.05 10.86 -39.68
C ILE A 98 24.61 10.39 -39.86
N THR A 99 23.87 11.03 -40.77
CA THR A 99 22.48 10.68 -41.08
C THR A 99 22.35 9.17 -41.31
N THR A 100 21.41 8.54 -40.64
CA THR A 100 21.21 7.09 -40.68
C THR A 100 19.83 6.76 -41.23
N ILE A 101 19.77 6.07 -42.37
CA ILE A 101 18.54 5.44 -42.86
C ILE A 101 18.40 4.12 -42.12
N LEU A 102 17.43 4.02 -41.22
CA LEU A 102 17.23 2.86 -40.37
C LEU A 102 16.03 2.05 -40.87
N ILE A 103 16.25 0.80 -41.23
CA ILE A 103 15.19 -0.12 -41.69
C ILE A 103 14.87 -1.10 -40.56
N GLY A 104 13.60 -1.29 -40.23
CA GLY A 104 13.18 -2.31 -39.26
C GLY A 104 12.19 -1.78 -38.22
N ASN A 105 11.87 -2.62 -37.25
CA ASN A 105 11.07 -2.25 -36.08
C ASN A 105 11.79 -2.72 -34.80
N GLN A 106 11.19 -2.46 -33.64
CA GLN A 106 11.79 -2.82 -32.35
C GLN A 106 12.08 -4.33 -32.24
N GLU A 107 11.30 -5.21 -32.87
CA GLU A 107 11.53 -6.67 -32.82
C GLU A 107 12.72 -7.13 -33.69
N LEU A 108 13.19 -6.30 -34.61
CA LEU A 108 14.20 -6.69 -35.58
C LEU A 108 15.53 -5.94 -35.40
N SER A 109 15.49 -4.70 -34.91
CA SER A 109 16.65 -3.81 -34.79
C SER A 109 16.91 -3.38 -33.34
N GLY A 110 18.16 -3.58 -32.89
CA GLY A 110 18.67 -3.06 -31.64
C GLY A 110 18.73 -1.53 -31.62
N LEU A 111 19.06 -0.89 -32.74
CA LEU A 111 19.07 0.58 -32.83
C LEU A 111 17.65 1.17 -32.79
N VAL A 112 16.65 0.51 -33.38
CA VAL A 112 15.24 0.91 -33.19
C VAL A 112 14.84 0.73 -31.72
N THR A 113 15.24 -0.37 -31.08
CA THR A 113 15.00 -0.60 -29.64
C THR A 113 15.59 0.51 -28.78
N HIS A 114 16.84 0.93 -29.07
CA HIS A 114 17.51 2.05 -28.40
C HIS A 114 16.70 3.36 -28.47
N LEU A 115 16.14 3.66 -29.64
CA LEU A 115 15.32 4.86 -29.88
C LEU A 115 13.95 4.75 -29.21
N CYS A 116 13.32 3.56 -29.19
CA CYS A 116 12.06 3.32 -28.50
C CYS A 116 12.17 3.49 -26.98
N LEU A 117 13.24 2.96 -26.37
CA LEU A 117 13.48 3.08 -24.92
C LEU A 117 13.70 4.54 -24.47
N ARG A 118 14.07 5.43 -25.40
CA ARG A 118 14.24 6.88 -25.20
C ARG A 118 13.05 7.71 -25.70
N TYR A 119 11.92 7.06 -26.02
CA TYR A 119 10.69 7.71 -26.49
C TYR A 119 10.83 8.51 -27.79
N TYR A 120 11.89 8.30 -28.59
CA TYR A 120 12.00 8.92 -29.91
C TYR A 120 11.06 8.29 -30.95
N CYS A 121 10.59 7.08 -30.71
CA CYS A 121 9.58 6.41 -31.51
C CYS A 121 8.88 5.29 -30.74
N SER A 122 7.76 4.81 -31.28
CA SER A 122 7.04 3.65 -30.73
C SER A 122 6.64 2.78 -31.91
N VAL A 123 7.44 1.78 -32.27
CA VAL A 123 7.17 0.88 -33.42
C VAL A 123 7.50 -0.56 -33.08
N ASP A 124 6.52 -1.45 -33.20
CA ASP A 124 6.62 -2.84 -32.79
C ASP A 124 5.78 -3.74 -33.71
N THR A 125 5.52 -4.97 -33.28
CA THR A 125 4.74 -5.93 -34.10
C THR A 125 3.22 -5.67 -34.09
N GLN A 126 2.72 -4.68 -33.35
CA GLN A 126 1.31 -4.26 -33.32
C GLN A 126 1.08 -2.89 -33.97
N TYR A 127 1.94 -1.91 -33.72
CA TYR A 127 1.84 -0.55 -34.28
C TYR A 127 2.94 -0.31 -35.32
N PRO A 128 2.64 0.26 -36.51
CA PRO A 128 1.39 0.92 -36.92
C PRO A 128 0.21 0.02 -37.28
N GLY A 129 0.41 -1.29 -37.39
CA GLY A 129 -0.60 -2.25 -37.84
C GLY A 129 -0.06 -3.15 -38.94
N LYS A 130 -0.71 -4.31 -39.11
CA LYS A 130 -0.33 -5.30 -40.12
C LYS A 130 -0.40 -4.71 -41.53
N GLY A 131 0.68 -4.84 -42.31
CA GLY A 131 0.82 -4.26 -43.67
C GLY A 131 0.86 -2.73 -43.74
N CYS A 132 0.76 -2.04 -42.60
CA CYS A 132 0.85 -0.59 -42.49
C CYS A 132 2.31 -0.15 -42.30
N TYR A 133 2.62 1.09 -42.64
CA TYR A 133 4.00 1.58 -42.70
C TYR A 133 4.15 2.97 -42.10
N ILE A 134 5.35 3.29 -41.64
CA ILE A 134 5.77 4.64 -41.22
C ILE A 134 7.13 4.94 -41.87
N ILE A 135 7.26 6.14 -42.43
CA ILE A 135 8.52 6.79 -42.78
C ILE A 135 8.60 8.03 -41.91
N LYS A 136 9.54 8.09 -40.97
CA LYS A 136 9.68 9.28 -40.11
C LYS A 136 11.11 9.72 -39.91
N THR A 137 11.31 11.03 -39.83
CA THR A 137 12.58 11.61 -39.38
C THR A 137 12.57 11.71 -37.85
N ILE A 138 13.60 11.19 -37.20
CA ILE A 138 13.92 11.45 -35.80
C ILE A 138 15.10 12.42 -35.82
N HIS A 139 14.89 13.59 -35.22
CA HIS A 139 15.82 14.70 -35.32
C HIS A 139 16.91 14.60 -34.26
N ASP A 140 18.16 14.58 -34.73
CA ASP A 140 19.38 14.58 -33.93
C ASP A 140 19.29 13.83 -32.59
N PRO A 141 18.92 12.52 -32.53
CA PRO A 141 18.69 11.82 -31.27
C PRO A 141 19.93 11.71 -30.36
N TRP A 142 21.12 12.05 -30.86
CA TRP A 142 22.39 11.98 -30.12
C TRP A 142 23.08 13.34 -29.87
N GLY A 143 22.63 14.43 -30.50
CA GLY A 143 23.20 15.77 -30.28
C GLY A 143 24.48 16.01 -31.07
N CYS A 144 24.76 15.14 -32.04
CA CYS A 144 25.95 15.17 -32.87
C CYS A 144 25.67 15.75 -34.26
N GLY A 145 24.42 16.12 -34.53
CA GLY A 145 23.96 16.67 -35.79
C GLY A 145 23.40 15.64 -36.78
N ALA A 146 23.23 14.39 -36.36
CA ALA A 146 22.85 13.28 -37.22
C ALA A 146 21.38 12.90 -37.06
N ASN A 147 20.59 13.03 -38.13
CA ASN A 147 19.20 12.57 -38.13
C ASN A 147 19.07 11.06 -38.39
N VAL A 148 17.96 10.48 -37.96
CA VAL A 148 17.55 9.13 -38.37
C VAL A 148 16.34 9.22 -39.28
N VAL A 149 16.43 8.62 -40.47
CA VAL A 149 15.27 8.40 -41.36
C VAL A 149 14.81 6.95 -41.15
N LEU A 150 13.77 6.76 -40.35
CA LEU A 150 13.24 5.46 -39.97
C LEU A 150 12.23 4.97 -41.02
N LEU A 151 12.52 3.82 -41.64
CA LEU A 151 11.66 3.09 -42.56
C LEU A 151 11.12 1.84 -41.84
N THR A 152 9.86 1.87 -41.42
CA THR A 152 9.33 0.90 -40.46
C THR A 152 7.88 0.49 -40.73
N GLY A 153 7.44 -0.55 -40.02
CA GLY A 153 6.13 -1.20 -40.11
C GLY A 153 6.06 -2.37 -39.12
N SER A 154 4.86 -2.91 -38.87
CA SER A 154 4.69 -3.98 -37.89
C SER A 154 5.14 -5.35 -38.39
N ASP A 155 5.19 -5.52 -39.71
CA ASP A 155 5.60 -6.74 -40.39
C ASP A 155 6.49 -6.44 -41.60
N PHE A 156 6.98 -7.50 -42.25
CA PHE A 156 7.81 -7.38 -43.45
C PHE A 156 7.10 -6.63 -44.59
N ALA A 157 5.78 -6.80 -44.75
CA ALA A 157 5.00 -6.15 -45.79
C ALA A 157 4.95 -4.63 -45.59
N GLY A 158 4.68 -4.17 -44.36
CA GLY A 158 4.70 -2.77 -43.97
C GLY A 158 6.08 -2.14 -44.15
N ILE A 159 7.15 -2.80 -43.68
CA ILE A 159 8.53 -2.31 -43.82
C ILE A 159 8.95 -2.24 -45.31
N SER A 160 8.60 -3.25 -46.10
CA SER A 160 8.85 -3.24 -47.55
C SER A 160 8.15 -2.06 -48.22
N LYS A 161 6.89 -1.79 -47.85
CA LYS A 161 6.11 -0.67 -48.38
C LYS A 161 6.71 0.69 -47.99
N ALA A 162 7.22 0.85 -46.75
CA ALA A 162 7.98 2.05 -46.37
C ALA A 162 9.21 2.25 -47.26
N VAL A 163 9.98 1.18 -47.51
CA VAL A 163 11.16 1.24 -48.40
C VAL A 163 10.79 1.60 -49.83
N GLU A 164 9.70 1.04 -50.36
CA GLU A 164 9.21 1.36 -51.70
C GLU A 164 8.82 2.82 -51.85
N LYS A 165 8.03 3.34 -50.90
CA LYS A 165 7.60 4.74 -50.87
C LYS A 165 8.77 5.70 -50.66
N PHE A 166 9.72 5.33 -49.80
CA PHE A 166 10.93 6.13 -49.64
C PHE A 166 11.73 6.21 -50.95
N CYS A 167 11.96 5.08 -51.62
CA CYS A 167 12.71 5.05 -52.88
C CYS A 167 12.01 5.82 -54.00
N SER A 168 10.67 5.75 -54.09
CA SER A 168 9.91 6.49 -55.12
C SER A 168 9.95 8.00 -54.94
N ASP A 169 10.12 8.44 -53.69
CA ASP A 169 10.04 9.85 -53.32
C ASP A 169 11.42 10.52 -53.24
N LEU A 170 12.51 9.81 -53.59
CA LEU A 170 13.87 10.33 -53.56
C LEU A 170 14.05 11.46 -54.59
N PRO A 171 14.57 12.64 -54.18
CA PRO A 171 14.93 13.68 -55.12
C PRO A 171 16.22 13.30 -55.88
N THR A 172 16.35 13.77 -57.12
CA THR A 172 17.54 13.56 -57.95
C THR A 172 18.50 14.76 -57.89
N GLY A 173 19.80 14.51 -57.80
CA GLY A 173 20.81 15.58 -57.82
C GLY A 173 22.12 15.18 -57.15
N SER A 174 23.15 16.04 -57.31
CA SER A 174 24.44 15.87 -56.63
C SER A 174 24.37 16.17 -55.13
N THR A 175 23.32 16.81 -54.64
CA THR A 175 23.00 16.92 -53.21
C THR A 175 21.59 16.39 -53.01
N ILE A 176 21.43 15.42 -52.11
CA ILE A 176 20.14 14.82 -51.75
C ILE A 176 19.84 15.16 -50.30
N LEU A 177 18.77 15.93 -50.10
CA LEU A 177 18.22 16.30 -48.80
C LEU A 177 16.85 15.65 -48.64
N ILE A 178 16.60 15.02 -47.50
CA ILE A 178 15.27 14.54 -47.11
C ILE A 178 14.72 15.51 -46.07
N PRO A 179 13.67 16.30 -46.38
CA PRO A 179 13.08 17.20 -45.40
C PRO A 179 12.45 16.42 -44.25
N ARG A 180 12.08 17.12 -43.16
CA ARG A 180 11.26 16.54 -42.09
C ARG A 180 10.10 15.75 -42.70
N THR A 181 10.05 14.46 -42.40
CA THR A 181 9.06 13.55 -42.97
C THR A 181 8.33 12.84 -41.85
N PHE A 182 7.01 12.76 -41.96
CA PHE A 182 6.19 11.77 -41.27
C PHE A 182 5.11 11.31 -42.25
N LYS A 183 5.36 10.18 -42.92
CA LYS A 183 4.40 9.53 -43.83
C LYS A 183 3.99 8.22 -43.20
N ALA A 184 2.71 8.05 -42.93
CA ALA A 184 2.20 6.85 -42.30
C ALA A 184 0.93 6.37 -42.98
N GLU A 185 0.73 5.06 -42.91
CA GLU A 185 -0.55 4.41 -43.17
C GLU A 185 -0.97 3.70 -41.88
N PHE A 186 -2.25 3.78 -41.53
CA PHE A 186 -2.81 3.15 -40.35
C PHE A 186 -4.06 2.34 -40.74
N PRO A 187 -4.46 1.33 -39.93
CA PRO A 187 -5.73 0.64 -40.11
C PRO A 187 -6.90 1.64 -40.08
N LYS A 188 -7.89 1.47 -40.97
CA LYS A 188 -9.01 2.42 -41.13
C LYS A 188 -9.90 2.50 -39.90
N GLU A 189 -9.94 1.42 -39.13
CA GLU A 189 -10.65 1.27 -37.88
C GLU A 189 -10.08 2.14 -36.75
N ASN A 190 -8.81 2.55 -36.82
CA ASN A 190 -8.15 3.31 -35.77
C ASN A 190 -8.32 4.83 -35.99
N LYS A 191 -9.57 5.30 -35.86
CA LYS A 191 -9.98 6.68 -36.18
C LYS A 191 -9.13 7.75 -35.47
N ASP A 192 -8.71 7.49 -34.25
CA ASP A 192 -7.93 8.43 -33.44
C ASP A 192 -6.51 8.66 -34.01
N LEU A 193 -5.95 7.70 -34.74
CA LEU A 193 -4.65 7.87 -35.41
C LEU A 193 -4.77 8.63 -36.74
N ILE A 194 -5.97 8.67 -37.34
CA ILE A 194 -6.19 9.17 -38.70
C ILE A 194 -6.98 10.48 -38.78
N THR A 195 -7.41 11.05 -37.66
CA THR A 195 -8.23 12.27 -37.61
C THR A 195 -7.43 13.43 -37.00
N ASP A 196 -7.47 14.61 -37.62
CA ASP A 196 -6.91 15.83 -37.05
C ASP A 196 -7.91 16.48 -36.10
N LEU A 197 -7.41 17.07 -35.01
CA LEU A 197 -8.21 17.97 -34.17
C LEU A 197 -8.40 19.31 -34.89
N SER A 198 -9.63 19.80 -34.91
CA SER A 198 -9.95 21.18 -35.28
C SER A 198 -9.49 22.18 -34.21
N ASP A 199 -9.31 23.45 -34.59
CA ASP A 199 -8.94 24.51 -33.64
C ASP A 199 -9.99 24.67 -32.50
N ALA A 200 -11.28 24.38 -32.79
CA ALA A 200 -12.33 24.38 -31.78
C ALA A 200 -12.19 23.24 -30.76
N GLU A 201 -11.80 22.05 -31.21
CA GLU A 201 -11.54 20.90 -30.32
C GLU A 201 -10.29 21.14 -29.46
N ILE A 202 -9.23 21.73 -30.03
CA ILE A 202 -8.04 22.16 -29.28
C ILE A 202 -8.45 23.13 -28.17
N ALA A 203 -9.18 24.20 -28.51
CA ALA A 203 -9.63 25.19 -27.54
C ALA A 203 -10.51 24.56 -26.44
N ASN A 204 -11.36 23.59 -26.79
CA ASN A 204 -12.20 22.88 -25.83
C ASN A 204 -11.40 21.99 -24.88
N GLN A 205 -10.35 21.33 -25.37
CA GLN A 205 -9.44 20.56 -24.52
C GLN A 205 -8.68 21.46 -23.56
N VAL A 206 -8.11 22.58 -24.03
CA VAL A 206 -7.44 23.58 -23.17
C VAL A 206 -8.38 24.08 -22.07
N LYS A 207 -9.64 24.40 -22.41
CA LYS A 207 -10.66 24.83 -21.44
C LYS A 207 -11.00 23.74 -20.42
N THR A 208 -11.13 22.49 -20.86
CA THR A 208 -11.38 21.34 -19.98
C THR A 208 -10.21 21.13 -19.03
N THR A 209 -8.99 21.18 -19.54
CA THR A 209 -7.76 21.08 -18.74
C THR A 209 -7.63 22.18 -17.70
N GLU A 210 -7.95 23.43 -18.05
CA GLU A 210 -7.96 24.53 -17.06
C GLU A 210 -8.99 24.28 -15.95
N LYS A 211 -10.19 23.81 -16.31
CA LYS A 211 -11.22 23.47 -15.34
C LYS A 211 -10.74 22.37 -14.39
N ASP A 212 -10.15 21.29 -14.92
CA ASP A 212 -9.67 20.17 -14.12
C ASP A 212 -8.53 20.59 -13.18
N TYR A 213 -7.59 21.42 -13.67
CA TYR A 213 -6.56 22.03 -12.84
C TYR A 213 -7.14 22.87 -11.71
N ARG A 214 -8.10 23.77 -12.00
CA ARG A 214 -8.74 24.63 -10.99
C ARG A 214 -9.57 23.84 -9.98
N ASN A 215 -10.04 22.65 -10.36
CA ASN A 215 -10.73 21.71 -9.47
C ASN A 215 -9.78 20.84 -8.64
N GLY A 216 -8.45 20.99 -8.80
CA GLY A 216 -7.46 20.20 -8.07
C GLY A 216 -7.33 18.74 -8.55
N VAL A 217 -7.78 18.43 -9.77
CA VAL A 217 -7.70 17.06 -10.31
C VAL A 217 -6.23 16.65 -10.47
N HIS A 218 -5.85 15.54 -9.84
CA HIS A 218 -4.50 15.01 -9.90
C HIS A 218 -4.08 14.68 -11.35
N GLY A 219 -2.95 15.24 -11.80
CA GLY A 219 -2.46 15.13 -13.16
C GLY A 219 -3.32 15.85 -14.20
N GLY A 220 -4.33 16.64 -13.81
CA GLY A 220 -5.30 17.27 -14.72
C GLY A 220 -4.67 18.20 -15.77
N LEU A 221 -3.49 18.75 -15.50
CA LEU A 221 -2.75 19.64 -16.41
C LEU A 221 -1.68 18.90 -17.24
N PHE A 222 -0.79 18.16 -16.57
CA PHE A 222 0.36 17.56 -17.24
C PHE A 222 0.01 16.26 -18.00
N ASN A 223 -1.02 15.50 -17.59
CA ASN A 223 -1.44 14.31 -18.37
C ASN A 223 -1.86 14.70 -19.81
N PRO A 224 -2.72 15.71 -20.02
CA PRO A 224 -3.02 16.23 -21.35
C PRO A 224 -1.79 16.70 -22.13
N ILE A 225 -0.84 17.40 -21.48
CA ILE A 225 0.40 17.88 -22.12
C ILE A 225 1.20 16.70 -22.68
N VAL A 226 1.53 15.70 -21.85
CA VAL A 226 2.32 14.54 -22.29
C VAL A 226 1.58 13.74 -23.36
N ARG A 227 0.26 13.53 -23.20
CA ARG A 227 -0.57 12.84 -24.20
C ARG A 227 -0.58 13.54 -25.56
N ALA A 228 -0.58 14.88 -25.60
CA ALA A 228 -0.51 15.63 -26.84
C ALA A 228 0.85 15.41 -27.54
N GLY A 229 1.95 15.40 -26.78
CA GLY A 229 3.28 15.08 -27.33
C GLY A 229 3.39 13.65 -27.86
N ASP A 230 2.88 12.68 -27.10
CA ASP A 230 2.85 11.26 -27.52
C ASP A 230 1.99 11.07 -28.77
N ALA A 231 0.84 11.74 -28.86
CA ALA A 231 -0.03 11.71 -30.03
C ALA A 231 0.68 12.31 -31.27
N TYR A 232 1.41 13.41 -31.11
CA TYR A 232 2.24 13.97 -32.18
C TYR A 232 3.32 12.97 -32.63
N ASN A 233 4.07 12.37 -31.69
CA ASN A 233 5.13 11.41 -32.02
C ASN A 233 4.60 10.15 -32.74
N ARG A 234 3.37 9.72 -32.43
CA ARG A 234 2.69 8.58 -33.04
C ARG A 234 1.93 8.90 -34.33
N THR A 235 1.72 10.15 -34.69
CA THR A 235 0.88 10.47 -35.87
C THR A 235 1.52 11.46 -36.83
N GLY A 236 2.52 12.22 -36.38
CA GLY A 236 3.09 13.35 -37.10
C GLY A 236 2.12 14.51 -37.33
N ARG A 237 0.92 14.46 -36.73
CA ARG A 237 -0.16 15.42 -36.99
C ARG A 237 0.08 16.72 -36.24
N GLU A 238 0.14 17.80 -37.01
CA GLU A 238 0.43 19.15 -36.56
C GLU A 238 -0.58 19.68 -35.52
N CYS A 239 -1.82 19.22 -35.52
CA CYS A 239 -2.83 19.61 -34.53
C CYS A 239 -2.41 19.27 -33.09
N TYR A 240 -1.68 18.17 -32.88
CA TYR A 240 -1.21 17.78 -31.55
C TYR A 240 0.00 18.61 -31.08
N ALA A 241 0.86 19.07 -31.99
CA ALA A 241 1.92 20.02 -31.65
C ALA A 241 1.34 21.38 -31.23
N LYS A 242 0.28 21.85 -31.91
CA LYS A 242 -0.46 23.06 -31.50
C LYS A 242 -1.11 22.89 -30.13
N LEU A 243 -1.79 21.76 -29.90
CA LEU A 243 -2.38 21.44 -28.60
C LEU A 243 -1.33 21.39 -27.48
N PHE A 244 -0.19 20.74 -27.72
CA PHE A 244 0.92 20.69 -26.77
C PHE A 244 1.38 22.10 -26.39
N ARG A 245 1.64 22.96 -27.39
CA ARG A 245 2.01 24.37 -27.16
C ARG A 245 0.98 25.10 -26.31
N ASP A 246 -0.29 25.02 -26.67
CA ASP A 246 -1.36 25.77 -26.00
C ASP A 246 -1.54 25.31 -24.55
N LEU A 247 -1.40 24.01 -24.27
CA LEU A 247 -1.43 23.46 -22.92
C LEU A 247 -0.19 23.84 -22.08
N VAL A 248 1.00 23.91 -22.68
CA VAL A 248 2.21 24.39 -21.98
C VAL A 248 2.11 25.89 -21.65
N PHE A 249 1.55 26.69 -22.56
CA PHE A 249 1.28 28.10 -22.29
C PHE A 249 0.19 28.30 -21.24
N LEU A 250 -0.81 27.42 -21.22
CA LEU A 250 -1.78 27.37 -20.15
C LEU A 250 -1.08 27.07 -18.81
N ALA A 251 -0.18 26.08 -18.75
CA ALA A 251 0.56 25.73 -17.54
C ALA A 251 1.38 26.91 -17.00
N ASP A 252 2.13 27.60 -17.86
CA ASP A 252 2.92 28.79 -17.50
C ASP A 252 2.03 29.94 -16.98
N ARG A 253 0.90 30.19 -17.65
CA ARG A 253 -0.07 31.21 -17.21
C ARG A 253 -0.62 30.86 -15.83
N LEU A 254 -1.09 29.63 -15.64
CA LEU A 254 -1.68 29.17 -14.39
C LEU A 254 -0.65 29.19 -13.25
N TYR A 255 0.60 28.79 -13.51
CA TYR A 255 1.71 28.91 -12.55
C TYR A 255 1.91 30.36 -12.07
N LYS A 256 1.82 31.33 -12.97
CA LYS A 256 1.96 32.77 -12.65
C LYS A 256 0.73 33.35 -11.95
N GLU A 257 -0.48 32.90 -12.31
CA GLU A 257 -1.75 33.34 -11.70
C GLU A 257 -1.95 32.79 -10.29
N SER A 258 -1.50 31.56 -10.05
CA SER A 258 -1.94 30.74 -8.92
C SER A 258 -1.45 31.19 -7.55
N GLY A 259 -0.32 31.90 -7.46
CA GLY A 259 0.28 32.25 -6.15
C GLY A 259 0.52 31.06 -5.21
N GLY A 260 0.46 29.82 -5.72
CA GLY A 260 0.29 28.60 -4.94
C GLY A 260 -1.18 28.24 -4.69
N ILE A 261 -1.80 27.53 -5.63
CA ILE A 261 -2.97 26.68 -5.34
C ILE A 261 -2.50 25.28 -4.92
N ASN A 262 -3.38 24.56 -4.23
CA ASN A 262 -3.07 23.23 -3.73
C ASN A 262 -2.75 22.23 -4.86
N GLY A 263 -1.76 21.38 -4.60
CA GLY A 263 -1.11 20.51 -5.58
C GLY A 263 0.25 21.02 -6.07
N GLY A 264 0.64 22.23 -5.64
CA GLY A 264 1.87 22.90 -6.07
C GLY A 264 1.60 23.92 -7.15
N SER A 265 2.50 24.88 -7.33
CA SER A 265 2.35 25.98 -8.29
C SER A 265 2.18 25.49 -9.75
N TRP A 266 2.64 24.28 -10.07
CA TRP A 266 2.46 23.64 -11.38
C TRP A 266 1.25 22.68 -11.46
N GLY A 267 0.46 22.55 -10.39
CA GLY A 267 -0.68 21.64 -10.30
C GLY A 267 -0.33 20.25 -9.76
N GLY A 268 -1.32 19.60 -9.14
CA GLY A 268 -1.12 18.30 -8.50
C GLY A 268 -0.63 17.22 -9.46
N GLY A 269 0.45 16.52 -9.09
CA GLY A 269 1.04 15.41 -9.88
C GLY A 269 1.90 15.84 -11.06
N ALA A 270 2.31 17.12 -11.13
CA ALA A 270 3.19 17.60 -12.20
C ALA A 270 4.60 16.97 -12.14
N ASP A 271 5.12 16.70 -10.93
CA ASP A 271 6.38 15.97 -10.68
C ASP A 271 6.38 14.58 -11.33
N PHE A 272 5.25 13.86 -11.24
CA PHE A 272 5.14 12.50 -11.77
C PHE A 272 5.32 12.43 -13.29
N LEU A 273 5.07 13.53 -14.00
CA LEU A 273 5.19 13.61 -15.44
C LEU A 273 6.39 14.43 -15.92
N PHE A 274 7.33 14.76 -15.03
CA PHE A 274 8.51 15.55 -15.38
C PHE A 274 9.30 14.92 -16.54
N ALA A 275 9.65 13.64 -16.44
CA ALA A 275 10.35 12.93 -17.52
C ALA A 275 9.52 12.88 -18.82
N GLY A 276 8.20 12.71 -18.69
CA GLY A 276 7.27 12.68 -19.82
C GLY A 276 7.20 14.03 -20.54
N PHE A 277 7.16 15.14 -19.80
CA PHE A 277 7.12 16.49 -20.36
C PHE A 277 8.39 16.81 -21.16
N VAL A 278 9.57 16.50 -20.60
CA VAL A 278 10.84 16.71 -21.31
C VAL A 278 10.91 15.85 -22.58
N SER A 279 10.55 14.57 -22.48
CA SER A 279 10.59 13.64 -23.62
C SER A 279 9.60 14.02 -24.72
N ALA A 280 8.41 14.49 -24.33
CA ALA A 280 7.40 15.00 -25.26
C ALA A 280 7.90 16.26 -25.99
N TRP A 281 8.55 17.19 -25.27
CA TRP A 281 9.11 18.39 -25.88
C TRP A 281 10.19 18.09 -26.91
N ASP A 282 11.16 17.20 -26.58
CA ASP A 282 12.24 16.83 -27.51
C ASP A 282 11.71 16.21 -28.82
N ASN A 283 10.52 15.59 -28.80
CA ASN A 283 9.88 15.08 -30.02
C ASN A 283 9.08 16.13 -30.79
N VAL A 284 8.53 17.14 -30.12
CA VAL A 284 7.59 18.13 -30.70
C VAL A 284 8.30 19.35 -31.27
N GLU A 285 9.50 19.67 -30.78
CA GLU A 285 10.21 20.93 -31.03
C GLU A 285 10.42 21.24 -32.54
N GLU A 286 10.67 20.23 -33.37
CA GLU A 286 10.86 20.39 -34.83
C GLU A 286 9.54 20.54 -35.63
N SER A 287 8.39 20.59 -34.96
CA SER A 287 7.11 20.83 -35.64
C SER A 287 7.10 22.18 -36.36
N PRO A 288 6.72 22.22 -37.66
CA PRO A 288 6.57 23.47 -38.40
C PRO A 288 5.41 24.34 -37.90
N SER A 289 4.51 23.80 -37.07
CA SER A 289 3.41 24.55 -36.45
C SER A 289 3.86 25.45 -35.30
N LEU A 290 5.12 25.32 -34.87
CA LEU A 290 5.72 26.13 -33.83
C LEU A 290 6.58 27.24 -34.43
N THR A 291 6.40 28.45 -33.94
CA THR A 291 7.28 29.57 -34.25
C THR A 291 8.55 29.52 -33.41
N ASP A 292 9.56 30.26 -33.83
CA ASP A 292 10.79 30.43 -33.05
C ASP A 292 10.55 31.04 -31.66
N ALA A 293 9.54 31.93 -31.56
CA ALA A 293 9.11 32.49 -30.29
C ALA A 293 8.42 31.43 -29.41
N ASP A 294 7.62 30.53 -30.00
CA ASP A 294 7.01 29.42 -29.28
C ASP A 294 8.08 28.50 -28.69
N ARG A 295 9.08 28.12 -29.49
CA ARG A 295 10.20 27.28 -29.04
C ARG A 295 10.97 27.92 -27.90
N ALA A 296 11.38 29.18 -28.05
CA ALA A 296 12.10 29.89 -27.00
C ALA A 296 11.29 29.95 -25.70
N ARG A 297 9.98 30.22 -25.79
CA ARG A 297 9.09 30.27 -24.63
C ARG A 297 8.92 28.89 -23.97
N ILE A 298 8.67 27.83 -24.73
CA ILE A 298 8.49 26.48 -24.17
C ILE A 298 9.79 25.99 -23.54
N THR A 299 10.93 26.14 -24.19
CA THR A 299 12.24 25.78 -23.61
C THR A 299 12.49 26.53 -22.31
N ARG A 300 12.11 27.80 -22.23
CA ARG A 300 12.21 28.58 -20.99
C ARG A 300 11.30 28.04 -19.89
N ILE A 301 10.04 27.74 -20.21
CA ILE A 301 9.08 27.13 -19.27
C ILE A 301 9.62 25.78 -18.77
N LEU A 302 10.19 24.96 -19.64
CA LEU A 302 10.78 23.67 -19.27
C LEU A 302 11.99 23.83 -18.34
N LEU A 303 12.83 24.84 -18.59
CA LEU A 303 13.97 25.16 -17.71
C LEU A 303 13.50 25.63 -16.32
N ASP A 304 12.51 26.53 -16.28
CA ASP A 304 11.89 27.00 -15.03
C ASP A 304 11.24 25.83 -14.27
N PHE A 305 10.61 24.90 -14.98
CA PHE A 305 10.03 23.69 -14.43
C PHE A 305 11.10 22.76 -13.82
N ALA A 306 12.23 22.54 -14.50
CA ALA A 306 13.32 21.73 -13.97
C ALA A 306 13.94 22.35 -12.70
N HIS A 307 14.18 23.66 -12.69
CA HIS A 307 14.68 24.37 -11.51
C HIS A 307 13.67 24.40 -10.35
N HIS A 308 12.38 24.41 -10.66
CA HIS A 308 11.34 24.28 -9.65
C HIS A 308 11.50 22.97 -8.87
N TRP A 309 11.59 21.83 -9.57
CA TRP A 309 11.75 20.52 -8.92
C TRP A 309 13.12 20.31 -8.30
N GLU A 310 14.16 20.95 -8.83
CA GLU A 310 15.47 20.99 -8.18
C GLU A 310 15.39 21.62 -6.78
N LYS A 311 14.48 22.59 -6.59
CA LYS A 311 14.30 23.28 -5.31
C LYS A 311 13.27 22.63 -4.40
N TYR A 312 12.16 22.12 -4.96
CA TYR A 312 10.98 21.70 -4.21
C TYR A 312 10.63 20.22 -4.35
N GLY A 313 11.29 19.47 -5.22
CA GLY A 313 11.07 18.04 -5.39
C GLY A 313 11.56 17.20 -4.21
N TYR A 314 11.33 15.89 -4.30
CA TYR A 314 11.87 14.85 -3.44
C TYR A 314 13.36 14.61 -3.74
N VAL A 315 14.17 15.65 -3.60
CA VAL A 315 15.61 15.65 -3.94
C VAL A 315 16.50 15.90 -2.73
N ARG A 316 15.92 16.26 -1.59
CA ARG A 316 16.69 16.50 -0.36
C ARG A 316 17.35 15.20 0.10
N GLY A 317 18.68 15.20 0.18
CA GLY A 317 19.46 14.03 0.58
C GLY A 317 19.60 12.96 -0.52
N ILE A 318 19.27 13.29 -1.77
CA ILE A 318 19.38 12.37 -2.90
C ILE A 318 20.82 11.91 -3.13
N GLU A 319 21.82 12.71 -2.74
CA GLU A 319 23.25 12.38 -2.82
C GLU A 319 23.69 11.24 -1.88
N LYS A 320 22.89 10.94 -0.85
CA LYS A 320 23.18 9.85 0.09
C LYS A 320 22.82 8.50 -0.53
N PRO A 321 23.72 7.51 -0.57
CA PRO A 321 23.41 6.21 -1.14
C PRO A 321 22.32 5.52 -0.32
N SER A 322 21.14 5.34 -0.91
CA SER A 322 19.98 4.70 -0.29
C SER A 322 19.07 4.11 -1.37
N LEU A 323 18.32 3.05 -1.03
CA LEU A 323 17.13 2.65 -1.80
C LEU A 323 16.16 3.84 -1.86
N ARG A 324 15.21 3.82 -2.79
CA ARG A 324 14.29 4.94 -3.03
C ARG A 324 12.83 4.48 -3.07
N THR A 325 11.91 5.38 -2.71
CA THR A 325 10.47 5.20 -2.97
C THR A 325 10.12 5.76 -4.35
N ASN A 326 8.89 5.54 -4.80
CA ASN A 326 8.45 6.00 -6.12
C ASN A 326 8.65 7.52 -6.32
N HIS A 327 8.43 8.36 -5.31
CA HIS A 327 8.52 9.82 -5.42
C HIS A 327 9.93 10.29 -5.83
N TRP A 328 10.97 9.78 -5.15
CA TRP A 328 12.36 10.06 -5.54
C TRP A 328 12.67 9.57 -6.96
N THR A 329 12.11 8.42 -7.36
CA THR A 329 12.37 7.86 -8.69
C THR A 329 11.68 8.63 -9.81
N PHE A 330 10.50 9.23 -9.57
CA PHE A 330 9.87 10.15 -10.53
C PHE A 330 10.75 11.37 -10.82
N ASP A 331 11.21 12.03 -9.75
CA ASP A 331 12.13 13.16 -9.87
C ASP A 331 13.46 12.75 -10.51
N GLY A 332 14.02 11.60 -10.11
CA GLY A 332 15.23 11.05 -10.71
C GLY A 332 15.10 10.81 -12.22
N GLN A 333 13.95 10.31 -12.69
CA GLN A 333 13.65 10.18 -14.13
C GLN A 333 13.52 11.54 -14.82
N GLY A 334 12.91 12.52 -14.14
CA GLY A 334 12.80 13.89 -14.62
C GLY A 334 14.16 14.55 -14.83
N PHE A 335 15.06 14.47 -13.85
CA PHE A 335 16.43 14.98 -13.96
C PHE A 335 17.27 14.22 -14.98
N LEU A 336 17.03 12.93 -15.16
CA LEU A 336 17.66 12.18 -16.25
C LEU A 336 17.27 12.75 -17.60
N ALA A 337 15.97 12.91 -17.86
CA ALA A 337 15.47 13.45 -19.12
C ALA A 337 15.93 14.90 -19.35
N ALA A 338 15.80 15.77 -18.34
CA ALA A 338 16.24 17.16 -18.41
C ALA A 338 17.75 17.27 -18.63
N GLY A 339 18.54 16.50 -17.88
CA GLY A 339 19.99 16.46 -18.02
C GLY A 339 20.45 15.96 -19.38
N GLN A 340 19.74 15.00 -19.98
CA GLN A 340 19.99 14.55 -21.36
C GLN A 340 19.66 15.64 -22.37
N TYR A 341 18.44 16.20 -22.35
CA TYR A 341 18.00 17.22 -23.30
C TYR A 341 18.89 18.48 -23.23
N PHE A 342 19.05 19.07 -22.04
CA PHE A 342 19.83 20.30 -21.88
C PHE A 342 21.34 20.08 -22.01
N GLY A 343 21.85 18.89 -21.66
CA GLY A 343 23.26 18.55 -21.85
C GLY A 343 23.61 18.40 -23.33
N LYS A 344 22.73 17.74 -24.08
CA LYS A 344 22.86 17.46 -25.51
C LYS A 344 22.82 18.72 -26.38
N TYR A 345 21.82 19.57 -26.21
CA TYR A 345 21.59 20.69 -27.15
C TYR A 345 22.06 22.06 -26.65
N TYR A 346 22.22 22.24 -25.34
CA TYR A 346 22.56 23.54 -24.75
C TYR A 346 23.87 23.51 -23.95
N ASN A 347 24.30 22.32 -23.51
CA ASN A 347 25.52 22.08 -22.73
C ASN A 347 25.64 23.00 -21.49
N ILE A 348 24.52 23.24 -20.80
CA ILE A 348 24.49 24.07 -19.59
C ILE A 348 25.08 23.32 -18.38
N PRO A 349 25.69 24.02 -17.41
CA PRO A 349 26.24 23.38 -16.20
C PRO A 349 25.22 22.55 -15.42
N ASP A 350 23.98 23.03 -15.34
CA ASP A 350 22.90 22.38 -14.58
C ASP A 350 22.56 20.99 -15.13
N ALA A 351 22.70 20.77 -16.43
CA ALA A 351 22.46 19.48 -17.05
C ALA A 351 23.38 18.39 -16.46
N LYS A 352 24.66 18.70 -16.21
CA LYS A 352 25.59 17.75 -15.58
C LYS A 352 25.18 17.43 -14.15
N LYS A 353 24.71 18.44 -13.41
CA LYS A 353 24.18 18.28 -12.06
C LYS A 353 22.93 17.40 -12.04
N TRP A 354 21.97 17.63 -12.94
CA TRP A 354 20.75 16.83 -13.01
C TRP A 354 21.04 15.36 -13.38
N LEU A 355 21.96 15.10 -14.32
CA LEU A 355 22.42 13.74 -14.61
C LEU A 355 23.06 13.07 -13.39
N GLN A 356 23.80 13.82 -12.58
CA GLN A 356 24.38 13.33 -11.33
C GLN A 356 23.30 13.05 -10.27
N MET A 357 22.26 13.88 -10.18
CA MET A 357 21.11 13.63 -9.29
C MET A 357 20.37 12.35 -9.67
N ALA A 358 20.17 12.10 -10.97
CA ALA A 358 19.62 10.84 -11.46
C ALA A 358 20.52 9.65 -11.07
N ASP A 359 21.84 9.77 -11.22
CA ASP A 359 22.80 8.74 -10.80
C ASP A 359 22.71 8.44 -9.30
N TRP A 360 22.65 9.46 -8.46
CA TRP A 360 22.50 9.27 -7.02
C TRP A 360 21.16 8.63 -6.62
N CYS A 361 20.13 8.79 -7.44
CA CYS A 361 18.84 8.14 -7.24
C CYS A 361 18.91 6.62 -7.52
N PHE A 362 19.51 6.21 -8.64
CA PHE A 362 19.38 4.84 -9.15
C PHE A 362 20.60 3.93 -8.97
N ARG A 363 21.83 4.45 -8.86
CA ARG A 363 23.04 3.59 -8.86
C ARG A 363 23.15 2.62 -7.68
N LEU A 364 22.60 2.95 -6.52
CA LEU A 364 22.50 1.95 -5.45
C LEU A 364 21.36 0.95 -5.76
N GLN A 365 20.22 1.46 -6.23
CA GLN A 365 19.01 0.70 -6.49
C GLN A 365 19.20 -0.41 -7.54
N VAL A 366 20.06 -0.23 -8.55
CA VAL A 366 20.38 -1.27 -9.55
C VAL A 366 21.05 -2.52 -8.96
N ASN A 367 21.50 -2.48 -7.70
CA ASN A 367 22.07 -3.62 -6.99
C ASN A 367 21.04 -4.36 -6.11
N SER A 368 19.77 -3.93 -6.12
CA SER A 368 18.68 -4.50 -5.33
C SER A 368 17.51 -4.89 -6.23
N PHE A 369 16.82 -5.99 -5.89
CA PHE A 369 15.55 -6.33 -6.53
C PHE A 369 14.34 -5.71 -5.81
N LYS A 370 14.58 -5.00 -4.70
CA LYS A 370 13.56 -4.41 -3.82
C LYS A 370 13.81 -2.91 -3.62
N THR A 371 12.75 -2.11 -3.51
CA THR A 371 12.82 -0.66 -3.26
C THR A 371 12.58 -0.38 -1.78
N GLN A 372 12.48 0.88 -1.34
CA GLN A 372 12.05 1.14 0.05
C GLN A 372 10.61 0.69 0.34
N GLU A 373 9.86 0.30 -0.70
CA GLU A 373 8.43 0.06 -0.63
C GLU A 373 8.11 -1.43 -0.56
N ASP A 374 7.10 -1.79 0.22
CA ASP A 374 6.56 -3.15 0.27
C ASP A 374 5.03 -3.10 0.18
N CYS A 375 4.53 -3.11 -1.05
CA CYS A 375 3.09 -3.09 -1.34
C CYS A 375 2.82 -3.64 -2.74
N GLY A 376 1.60 -4.14 -2.98
CA GLY A 376 1.19 -4.70 -4.27
C GLY A 376 1.11 -3.68 -5.42
N ALA A 377 1.26 -2.38 -5.16
CA ALA A 377 1.17 -1.33 -6.19
C ALA A 377 2.47 -0.54 -6.41
N TYR A 378 2.88 0.29 -5.44
CA TYR A 378 3.89 1.32 -5.65
C TYR A 378 5.31 0.80 -5.89
N GLN A 379 5.71 -0.32 -5.26
CA GLN A 379 7.05 -0.89 -5.44
C GLN A 379 7.38 -1.13 -6.92
N TRP A 380 6.38 -1.56 -7.69
CA TRP A 380 6.52 -1.90 -9.10
C TRP A 380 6.70 -0.67 -9.98
N ILE A 381 6.15 0.48 -9.57
CA ILE A 381 6.38 1.77 -10.24
C ILE A 381 7.85 2.15 -10.11
N ALA A 382 8.41 2.05 -8.90
CA ALA A 382 9.81 2.35 -8.65
C ALA A 382 10.74 1.36 -9.40
N LEU A 383 10.45 0.05 -9.40
CA LEU A 383 11.23 -0.94 -10.17
C LEU A 383 11.12 -0.74 -11.69
N ARG A 384 9.96 -0.31 -12.21
CA ARG A 384 9.81 0.11 -13.61
C ARG A 384 10.74 1.29 -13.92
N HIS A 385 10.90 2.23 -12.99
CA HIS A 385 11.85 3.33 -13.17
C HIS A 385 13.31 2.86 -13.14
N VAL A 386 13.64 1.82 -12.37
CA VAL A 386 14.97 1.17 -12.47
C VAL A 386 15.18 0.61 -13.88
N CYS A 387 14.20 -0.11 -14.43
CA CYS A 387 14.25 -0.63 -15.81
C CYS A 387 14.51 0.49 -16.82
N ARG A 388 13.78 1.61 -16.70
CA ARG A 388 13.93 2.78 -17.56
C ARG A 388 15.30 3.44 -17.39
N TYR A 389 15.78 3.63 -16.17
CA TYR A 389 17.11 4.17 -15.91
C TYR A 389 18.20 3.29 -16.55
N SER A 390 18.18 1.98 -16.26
CA SER A 390 19.15 1.00 -16.77
C SER A 390 19.22 0.94 -18.29
N THR A 391 18.14 1.26 -19.00
CA THR A 391 18.08 1.24 -20.48
C THR A 391 18.39 2.59 -21.12
N THR A 392 18.03 3.71 -20.48
CA THR A 392 18.21 5.07 -21.01
C THR A 392 19.55 5.71 -20.61
N ARG A 393 20.05 5.40 -19.42
CA ARG A 393 21.42 5.65 -18.96
C ARG A 393 22.09 4.28 -18.82
N PRO A 394 22.65 3.74 -19.93
CA PRO A 394 22.85 2.31 -20.12
C PRO A 394 23.73 1.71 -19.02
N ASP A 395 23.07 1.05 -18.06
CA ASP A 395 23.66 0.31 -16.96
C ASP A 395 22.79 -0.95 -16.77
N PHE A 396 23.17 -1.99 -17.51
CA PHE A 396 22.44 -3.26 -17.54
C PHE A 396 22.77 -4.17 -16.34
N THR A 397 23.53 -3.70 -15.34
CA THR A 397 23.92 -4.46 -14.15
C THR A 397 22.72 -5.08 -13.45
N TRP A 398 21.59 -4.38 -13.35
CA TRP A 398 20.38 -4.91 -12.72
C TRP A 398 19.82 -6.14 -13.45
N PHE A 399 19.85 -6.13 -14.79
CA PHE A 399 19.44 -7.27 -15.63
C PHE A 399 20.44 -8.42 -15.56
N ASP A 400 21.74 -8.11 -15.61
CA ASP A 400 22.80 -9.11 -15.73
C ASP A 400 23.16 -9.78 -14.39
N SER A 401 22.90 -9.12 -13.25
CA SER A 401 23.19 -9.64 -11.91
C SER A 401 22.17 -10.66 -11.37
N GLY A 402 21.07 -10.89 -12.10
CA GLY A 402 19.95 -11.72 -11.64
C GLY A 402 18.94 -11.00 -10.74
N LYS A 403 19.21 -9.76 -10.31
CA LYS A 403 18.26 -8.96 -9.49
C LYS A 403 16.95 -8.69 -10.24
N ALA A 404 17.03 -8.38 -11.53
CA ALA A 404 15.86 -8.24 -12.39
C ALA A 404 14.99 -9.51 -12.43
N LYS A 405 15.64 -10.68 -12.49
CA LYS A 405 14.95 -11.97 -12.48
C LYS A 405 14.24 -12.21 -11.15
N MET A 406 14.91 -11.94 -10.03
CA MET A 406 14.34 -12.06 -8.68
C MET A 406 13.10 -11.17 -8.53
N ALA A 407 13.17 -9.90 -8.96
CA ALA A 407 12.00 -8.99 -8.94
C ALA A 407 10.84 -9.51 -9.81
N GLY A 408 11.15 -9.97 -11.02
CA GLY A 408 10.14 -10.53 -11.92
C GLY A 408 9.47 -11.80 -11.38
N ASP A 409 10.26 -12.71 -10.79
CA ASP A 409 9.76 -13.95 -10.18
C ASP A 409 8.97 -13.65 -8.90
N LEU A 410 9.40 -12.67 -8.08
CA LEU A 410 8.62 -12.21 -6.92
C LEU A 410 7.24 -11.73 -7.35
N GLY A 411 7.15 -10.94 -8.42
CA GLY A 411 5.87 -10.52 -8.98
C GLY A 411 4.97 -11.71 -9.34
N ILE A 412 5.54 -12.79 -9.91
CA ILE A 412 4.78 -14.00 -10.28
C ILE A 412 4.33 -14.76 -9.02
N MET A 413 5.20 -14.85 -8.02
CA MET A 413 4.89 -15.45 -6.73
C MET A 413 3.75 -14.71 -6.03
N GLU A 414 3.69 -13.39 -6.17
CA GLU A 414 2.64 -12.50 -5.64
C GLU A 414 1.40 -12.41 -6.56
N THR A 415 1.35 -13.13 -7.68
CA THR A 415 0.16 -13.24 -8.53
C THR A 415 -0.53 -14.58 -8.31
N ASP A 416 -1.82 -14.53 -7.96
CA ASP A 416 -2.61 -15.71 -7.64
C ASP A 416 -2.92 -16.58 -8.88
N ASN A 417 -3.55 -17.73 -8.65
CA ASN A 417 -3.92 -18.64 -9.73
C ASN A 417 -5.04 -18.10 -10.65
N LEU A 418 -5.77 -17.06 -10.26
CA LEU A 418 -6.73 -16.37 -11.13
C LEU A 418 -6.02 -15.43 -12.11
N GLY A 419 -4.83 -14.95 -11.75
CA GLY A 419 -4.05 -13.97 -12.49
C GLY A 419 -4.11 -12.57 -11.88
N TYR A 420 -4.74 -12.39 -10.71
CA TYR A 420 -4.70 -11.11 -10.00
C TYR A 420 -3.41 -11.01 -9.18
N HIS A 421 -2.74 -9.87 -9.25
CA HIS A 421 -1.68 -9.55 -8.30
C HIS A 421 -2.29 -9.36 -6.91
N VAL A 422 -1.60 -9.81 -5.87
CA VAL A 422 -2.11 -9.73 -4.50
C VAL A 422 -2.08 -8.28 -4.02
N SER A 423 -3.17 -7.87 -3.39
CA SER A 423 -3.32 -6.57 -2.74
C SER A 423 -2.80 -6.65 -1.30
N PHE A 424 -1.83 -5.79 -0.97
CA PHE A 424 -1.21 -5.62 0.35
C PHE A 424 -0.45 -4.29 0.37
N GLY A 425 -0.18 -3.75 1.56
CA GLY A 425 0.29 -2.37 1.71
C GLY A 425 -0.73 -1.35 1.14
N ASP A 426 -0.26 -0.17 0.75
CA ASP A 426 -1.13 0.92 0.28
C ASP A 426 -1.72 0.60 -1.12
N VAL A 427 -2.95 0.10 -1.12
CA VAL A 427 -3.70 -0.25 -2.34
C VAL A 427 -5.18 0.14 -2.23
N SER A 428 -5.77 0.61 -3.33
CA SER A 428 -7.19 1.05 -3.35
C SER A 428 -8.15 0.01 -3.91
N GLY A 429 -7.70 -1.23 -4.12
CA GLY A 429 -8.46 -2.31 -4.72
C GLY A 429 -7.77 -3.67 -4.60
N PHE A 430 -8.51 -4.75 -4.87
CA PHE A 430 -8.01 -6.12 -4.74
C PHE A 430 -7.12 -6.60 -5.91
N ASP A 431 -7.07 -5.83 -7.00
CA ASP A 431 -6.47 -6.18 -8.29
C ASP A 431 -5.46 -5.11 -8.79
N PRO A 432 -4.39 -4.80 -8.04
CA PRO A 432 -3.31 -3.96 -8.55
C PRO A 432 -2.66 -4.55 -9.83
N THR A 433 -2.04 -3.69 -10.65
CA THR A 433 -1.53 -4.05 -12.00
C THR A 433 -0.15 -3.45 -12.34
N SER A 434 0.53 -2.83 -11.37
CA SER A 434 1.75 -2.07 -11.64
C SER A 434 2.97 -2.96 -11.99
N GLU A 435 2.97 -4.22 -11.53
CA GLU A 435 3.98 -5.25 -11.79
C GLU A 435 4.09 -5.61 -13.28
N MET A 436 2.96 -5.53 -14.01
CA MET A 436 2.90 -5.85 -15.43
C MET A 436 3.90 -5.01 -16.25
N ALA A 437 4.09 -3.73 -15.87
CA ALA A 437 5.05 -2.88 -16.56
C ALA A 437 6.50 -3.36 -16.39
N VAL A 438 6.85 -3.96 -15.24
CA VAL A 438 8.18 -4.54 -15.02
C VAL A 438 8.36 -5.79 -15.87
N TRP A 439 7.39 -6.70 -15.89
CA TRP A 439 7.43 -7.90 -16.75
C TRP A 439 7.53 -7.55 -18.23
N GLN A 440 6.91 -6.47 -18.67
CA GLN A 440 7.05 -6.00 -20.05
C GLN A 440 8.49 -5.61 -20.38
N TYR A 441 9.19 -4.89 -19.49
CA TYR A 441 10.62 -4.62 -19.66
C TYR A 441 11.44 -5.91 -19.64
N LEU A 442 11.18 -6.81 -18.69
CA LEU A 442 11.91 -8.08 -18.57
C LEU A 442 11.74 -8.93 -19.83
N ALA A 443 10.51 -9.16 -20.29
CA ALA A 443 10.22 -9.89 -21.51
C ALA A 443 10.97 -9.29 -22.72
N ASN A 444 10.97 -7.96 -22.86
CA ASN A 444 11.63 -7.31 -24.00
C ASN A 444 13.17 -7.36 -23.92
N ILE A 445 13.76 -7.20 -22.73
CA ILE A 445 15.21 -7.07 -22.54
C ILE A 445 15.89 -8.42 -22.33
N THR A 446 15.33 -9.30 -21.48
CA THR A 446 15.92 -10.61 -21.17
C THR A 446 15.46 -11.70 -22.13
N ARG A 447 14.35 -11.45 -22.85
CA ARG A 447 13.72 -12.40 -23.76
C ARG A 447 13.24 -13.69 -23.10
N ASP A 448 12.98 -13.66 -21.79
CA ASP A 448 12.43 -14.80 -21.05
C ASP A 448 10.91 -14.90 -21.22
N GLY A 449 10.46 -16.01 -21.81
CA GLY A 449 9.05 -16.31 -22.08
C GLY A 449 8.16 -16.40 -20.84
N ARG A 450 8.73 -16.55 -19.64
CA ARG A 450 7.95 -16.58 -18.38
C ARG A 450 7.20 -15.28 -18.12
N TYR A 451 7.81 -14.16 -18.47
CA TYR A 451 7.22 -12.85 -18.23
C TYR A 451 6.12 -12.54 -19.25
N VAL A 452 6.21 -13.11 -20.46
CA VAL A 452 5.09 -13.08 -21.43
C VAL A 452 3.94 -13.95 -20.93
N TRP A 453 4.21 -15.14 -20.40
CA TRP A 453 3.18 -15.99 -19.79
C TRP A 453 2.47 -15.29 -18.63
N ALA A 454 3.23 -14.65 -17.73
CA ALA A 454 2.70 -13.91 -16.59
C ALA A 454 1.82 -12.74 -17.03
N LEU A 455 2.31 -11.91 -17.98
CA LEU A 455 1.55 -10.82 -18.58
C LEU A 455 0.23 -11.30 -19.20
N GLN A 456 0.25 -12.37 -20.01
CA GLN A 456 -0.95 -12.92 -20.62
C GLN A 456 -1.96 -13.42 -19.59
N LYS A 457 -1.48 -14.00 -18.48
CA LYS A 457 -2.36 -14.43 -17.39
C LYS A 457 -2.99 -13.23 -16.69
N ALA A 458 -2.19 -12.22 -16.31
CA ALA A 458 -2.68 -11.02 -15.64
C ALA A 458 -3.64 -10.19 -16.50
N CYS A 459 -3.27 -9.92 -17.76
CA CYS A 459 -4.13 -9.24 -18.74
C CYS A 459 -5.51 -9.88 -18.86
N ARG A 460 -5.57 -11.23 -18.94
CA ARG A 460 -6.85 -11.96 -18.99
C ARG A 460 -7.69 -11.77 -17.73
N ALA A 461 -7.07 -11.72 -16.55
CA ALA A 461 -7.77 -11.55 -15.28
C ALA A 461 -8.39 -10.16 -15.13
N VAL A 462 -7.67 -9.10 -15.50
CA VAL A 462 -8.14 -7.71 -15.39
C VAL A 462 -8.86 -7.19 -16.63
N GLY A 463 -9.03 -8.01 -17.67
CA GLY A 463 -9.70 -7.62 -18.92
C GLY A 463 -8.95 -6.57 -19.73
N SER A 464 -7.61 -6.58 -19.65
CA SER A 464 -6.73 -5.65 -20.36
C SER A 464 -6.00 -6.36 -21.51
N GLU A 465 -5.59 -5.61 -22.54
CA GLU A 465 -4.65 -6.10 -23.54
C GLU A 465 -3.20 -5.88 -23.06
N ILE A 466 -2.24 -6.61 -23.64
CA ILE A 466 -0.82 -6.31 -23.42
C ILE A 466 -0.53 -4.98 -24.13
N GLY A 467 -0.70 -3.88 -23.41
CA GLY A 467 -0.50 -2.53 -23.92
C GLY A 467 0.97 -2.19 -24.05
N GLY A 468 1.38 -1.72 -25.24
CA GLY A 468 2.77 -1.38 -25.57
C GLY A 468 3.63 -2.60 -25.85
N PHE A 469 4.62 -2.43 -26.72
CA PHE A 469 5.71 -3.38 -26.99
C PHE A 469 5.25 -4.84 -27.10
N ALA A 470 4.56 -5.15 -28.19
CA ALA A 470 4.21 -6.51 -28.55
C ALA A 470 5.46 -7.40 -28.50
N CYS A 471 5.44 -8.42 -27.62
CA CYS A 471 6.58 -9.27 -27.32
C CYS A 471 6.35 -10.66 -27.94
N PRO A 472 6.79 -10.92 -29.18
CA PRO A 472 6.55 -12.19 -29.88
C PRO A 472 7.50 -13.29 -29.40
N ILE A 473 7.49 -13.52 -28.09
CA ILE A 473 8.25 -14.58 -27.42
C ILE A 473 7.26 -15.64 -27.00
N GLU A 474 7.61 -16.90 -27.21
CA GLU A 474 6.77 -18.02 -26.79
C GLU A 474 6.56 -17.97 -25.27
N PRO A 475 5.31 -17.92 -24.78
CA PRO A 475 5.02 -17.93 -23.36
C PRO A 475 5.49 -19.25 -22.72
N VAL A 476 6.24 -19.17 -21.63
CA VAL A 476 6.71 -20.35 -20.88
C VAL A 476 6.13 -20.32 -19.47
N GLU A 477 5.37 -21.35 -19.10
CA GLU A 477 4.85 -21.47 -17.73
C GLU A 477 6.00 -21.67 -16.72
N PRO A 478 6.12 -20.85 -15.66
CA PRO A 478 7.24 -20.89 -14.71
C PRO A 478 7.07 -22.01 -13.67
N LYS A 479 7.20 -23.26 -14.12
CA LYS A 479 7.00 -24.47 -13.29
C LYS A 479 8.01 -24.59 -12.14
N ASP A 480 9.15 -23.91 -12.23
CA ASP A 480 10.14 -23.80 -11.15
C ASP A 480 9.61 -23.08 -9.90
N LEU A 481 8.51 -22.32 -10.02
CA LEU A 481 7.84 -21.60 -8.94
C LEU A 481 6.66 -22.35 -8.30
N LEU A 482 6.42 -23.61 -8.70
CA LEU A 482 5.40 -24.48 -8.08
C LEU A 482 5.92 -25.17 -6.81
N GLY A 483 5.01 -25.58 -5.93
CA GLY A 483 5.28 -26.19 -4.63
C GLY A 483 5.16 -25.18 -3.49
N VAL A 484 5.98 -25.35 -2.46
CA VAL A 484 6.22 -24.33 -1.43
C VAL A 484 7.53 -23.62 -1.74
N LYS A 485 7.46 -22.32 -2.06
CA LYS A 485 8.62 -21.51 -2.46
C LYS A 485 8.72 -20.26 -1.60
N PHE A 486 9.93 -19.78 -1.38
CA PHE A 486 10.17 -18.51 -0.70
C PHE A 486 11.14 -17.63 -1.48
N MET A 487 11.02 -16.31 -1.31
CA MET A 487 11.99 -15.34 -1.80
C MET A 487 12.75 -14.78 -0.60
N PRO A 488 14.10 -14.81 -0.57
CA PRO A 488 14.88 -14.22 0.52
C PRO A 488 14.77 -12.69 0.51
N THR A 489 14.95 -12.04 1.66
CA THR A 489 15.01 -10.57 1.74
C THR A 489 16.24 -10.02 1.02
N ASP A 490 16.10 -8.89 0.31
CA ASP A 490 17.27 -8.25 -0.32
C ASP A 490 18.24 -7.67 0.74
N PRO A 491 19.57 -7.89 0.63
CA PRO A 491 20.53 -7.38 1.61
C PRO A 491 20.54 -5.86 1.78
N LEU A 492 20.32 -5.09 0.71
CA LEU A 492 20.28 -3.63 0.80
C LEU A 492 19.00 -3.15 1.46
N PHE A 493 17.89 -3.85 1.22
CA PHE A 493 16.61 -3.59 1.88
C PHE A 493 16.68 -3.89 3.37
N TYR A 494 17.22 -5.05 3.72
CA TYR A 494 17.47 -5.46 5.10
C TYR A 494 18.33 -4.44 5.85
N ALA A 495 19.44 -4.00 5.25
CA ALA A 495 20.30 -2.97 5.86
C ALA A 495 19.59 -1.61 5.99
N HIS A 496 18.78 -1.22 4.99
CA HIS A 496 18.07 0.06 5.00
C HIS A 496 17.09 0.18 6.17
N PHE A 497 16.36 -0.90 6.48
CA PHE A 497 15.43 -0.96 7.61
C PHE A 497 16.05 -1.50 8.90
N ASN A 498 17.39 -1.42 9.01
CA ASN A 498 18.13 -1.77 10.22
C ASN A 498 17.82 -3.21 10.72
N GLY A 499 17.76 -4.15 9.77
CA GLY A 499 17.41 -5.55 10.04
C GLY A 499 18.35 -6.26 11.02
N GLU A 500 19.57 -5.77 11.23
CA GLU A 500 20.55 -6.33 12.20
C GLU A 500 20.02 -6.43 13.64
N LYS A 501 18.93 -5.73 13.98
CA LYS A 501 18.25 -5.84 15.29
C LYS A 501 17.15 -6.91 15.34
N CYS A 502 16.90 -7.61 14.23
CA CYS A 502 15.89 -8.66 14.07
C CYS A 502 16.59 -10.04 13.92
N ALA A 503 16.10 -10.89 13.01
CA ALA A 503 16.74 -12.15 12.64
C ALA A 503 17.81 -11.94 11.55
N LEU A 504 18.79 -12.86 11.47
CA LEU A 504 19.85 -12.82 10.45
C LEU A 504 19.27 -12.77 9.03
N GLN A 505 19.85 -11.94 8.15
CA GLN A 505 19.32 -11.66 6.81
C GLN A 505 19.10 -12.92 5.95
N GLU A 506 19.97 -13.92 6.05
CA GLU A 506 19.83 -15.19 5.32
C GLU A 506 18.65 -16.06 5.83
N ARG A 507 18.14 -15.74 7.01
CA ARG A 507 16.96 -16.36 7.62
C ARG A 507 15.71 -15.52 7.43
N THR A 508 15.78 -14.28 6.93
CA THR A 508 14.58 -13.49 6.63
C THR A 508 14.07 -13.76 5.20
N PHE A 509 12.82 -13.40 4.93
CA PHE A 509 12.19 -13.65 3.63
C PHE A 509 11.25 -12.50 3.24
N GLU A 510 11.02 -12.34 1.93
CA GLU A 510 10.00 -11.45 1.39
C GLU A 510 8.62 -12.10 1.51
N LYS A 511 8.42 -13.22 0.81
CA LYS A 511 7.14 -13.95 0.75
C LYS A 511 7.37 -15.45 0.70
N VAL A 512 6.42 -16.23 1.24
CA VAL A 512 6.31 -17.70 1.02
C VAL A 512 5.01 -17.98 0.27
N VAL A 513 5.10 -18.76 -0.80
CA VAL A 513 3.96 -19.14 -1.64
C VAL A 513 3.73 -20.65 -1.59
N PHE A 514 2.45 -21.03 -1.56
CA PHE A 514 1.99 -22.42 -1.63
C PHE A 514 1.10 -22.57 -2.87
N ARG A 515 1.50 -23.38 -3.87
CA ARG A 515 0.64 -23.72 -5.02
C ARG A 515 1.09 -25.00 -5.73
N THR A 516 0.15 -25.84 -6.16
CA THR A 516 0.47 -27.08 -6.93
C THR A 516 0.44 -26.85 -8.43
N SER A 517 -0.26 -25.79 -8.86
CA SER A 517 -0.52 -25.44 -10.25
C SER A 517 -0.83 -23.95 -10.34
N PHE A 518 -0.83 -23.40 -11.56
CA PHE A 518 -1.36 -22.08 -11.88
C PHE A 518 -2.83 -22.12 -12.37
N ASP A 519 -3.50 -23.27 -12.24
CA ASP A 519 -4.92 -23.46 -12.54
C ASP A 519 -5.80 -22.68 -11.53
N PRO A 520 -6.72 -21.81 -12.01
CA PRO A 520 -7.69 -21.10 -11.17
C PRO A 520 -8.47 -21.96 -10.16
N ASP A 521 -8.71 -23.24 -10.48
CA ASP A 521 -9.45 -24.17 -9.62
C ASP A 521 -8.58 -24.88 -8.57
N LYS A 522 -7.29 -24.54 -8.49
CA LYS A 522 -6.32 -25.10 -7.55
C LYS A 522 -5.90 -24.08 -6.48
N PRO A 523 -5.55 -24.54 -5.27
CA PRO A 523 -5.22 -23.65 -4.17
C PRO A 523 -3.94 -22.86 -4.40
N TYR A 524 -3.97 -21.59 -3.99
CA TYR A 524 -2.85 -20.67 -3.86
C TYR A 524 -2.92 -19.94 -2.53
N MET A 525 -1.81 -19.86 -1.80
CA MET A 525 -1.69 -19.07 -0.57
C MET A 525 -0.38 -18.28 -0.56
N LEU A 526 -0.44 -17.04 -0.06
CA LEU A 526 0.71 -16.15 0.09
C LEU A 526 0.87 -15.70 1.56
N LEU A 527 2.03 -15.95 2.13
CA LEU A 527 2.46 -15.54 3.47
C LEU A 527 3.49 -14.41 3.38
N ASP A 528 3.32 -13.36 4.18
CA ASP A 528 4.24 -12.23 4.23
C ASP A 528 5.36 -12.39 5.28
N GLY A 529 6.56 -11.93 4.96
CA GLY A 529 7.71 -11.84 5.86
C GLY A 529 8.11 -10.43 6.28
N ILE A 530 7.50 -9.38 5.71
CA ILE A 530 7.89 -7.97 5.87
C ILE A 530 6.81 -7.19 6.63
N SER A 531 7.20 -6.14 7.37
CA SER A 531 6.28 -5.28 8.10
C SER A 531 6.78 -3.85 8.31
N GLY A 532 5.89 -2.86 8.22
CA GLY A 532 6.16 -1.47 8.62
C GLY A 532 7.16 -0.71 7.73
N CYS A 533 7.33 -1.12 6.47
CA CYS A 533 8.13 -0.43 5.46
C CYS A 533 7.35 0.71 4.77
N TYR A 534 7.98 1.44 3.84
CA TYR A 534 7.29 2.54 3.14
C TYR A 534 6.13 2.01 2.28
N HIS A 535 4.96 2.66 2.31
CA HIS A 535 3.71 2.14 1.74
C HIS A 535 3.32 0.71 2.19
N GLY A 536 4.02 0.11 3.15
CA GLY A 536 3.74 -1.22 3.68
C GLY A 536 2.90 -1.15 4.95
N HIS A 537 2.27 -2.26 5.30
CA HIS A 537 1.41 -2.36 6.47
C HIS A 537 2.10 -3.15 7.60
N MET A 538 1.41 -3.31 8.74
CA MET A 538 1.84 -4.15 9.85
C MET A 538 1.26 -5.56 9.67
N ASP A 539 1.66 -6.22 8.59
CA ASP A 539 1.14 -7.48 8.05
C ASP A 539 2.18 -8.60 7.98
N GLY A 540 3.33 -8.44 8.66
CA GLY A 540 4.36 -9.48 8.74
C GLY A 540 3.82 -10.75 9.39
N ASN A 541 4.17 -11.91 8.83
CA ASN A 541 3.68 -13.24 9.20
C ASN A 541 2.18 -13.47 8.93
N SER A 542 1.49 -12.55 8.23
CA SER A 542 0.07 -12.68 7.87
C SER A 542 -0.16 -13.42 6.55
N ILE A 543 -1.39 -13.89 6.32
CA ILE A 543 -1.80 -14.45 5.03
C ILE A 543 -2.45 -13.37 4.17
N LEU A 544 -1.75 -12.89 3.15
CA LEU A 544 -2.23 -11.80 2.29
C LEU A 544 -3.34 -12.26 1.33
N ARG A 545 -3.29 -13.52 0.89
CA ARG A 545 -4.25 -14.08 -0.05
C ARG A 545 -4.35 -15.59 0.11
N PHE A 546 -5.59 -16.08 0.03
CA PHE A 546 -5.89 -17.49 -0.23
C PHE A 546 -6.94 -17.58 -1.34
N THR A 547 -6.61 -18.29 -2.42
CA THR A 547 -7.54 -18.59 -3.51
C THR A 547 -7.63 -20.10 -3.73
N ASP A 548 -8.81 -20.57 -4.09
CA ASP A 548 -9.06 -21.94 -4.53
C ASP A 548 -10.44 -22.01 -5.21
N LYS A 549 -10.69 -23.01 -6.07
CA LYS A 549 -11.99 -23.22 -6.75
C LYS A 549 -12.49 -21.97 -7.49
N SER A 550 -11.56 -21.26 -8.15
CA SER A 550 -11.84 -20.01 -8.84
C SER A 550 -12.46 -18.92 -7.94
N ARG A 551 -12.08 -18.86 -6.65
CA ARG A 551 -12.52 -17.85 -5.68
C ARG A 551 -11.34 -17.27 -4.90
N ILE A 552 -11.47 -16.00 -4.53
CA ILE A 552 -10.66 -15.35 -3.50
C ILE A 552 -11.40 -15.47 -2.17
N TRP A 553 -10.77 -16.11 -1.18
CA TRP A 553 -11.41 -16.39 0.10
C TRP A 553 -10.99 -15.44 1.21
N LEU A 554 -9.68 -15.18 1.31
CA LEU A 554 -9.11 -14.26 2.29
C LEU A 554 -8.83 -12.90 1.65
N ALA A 555 -9.33 -11.86 2.30
CA ALA A 555 -9.21 -10.48 1.88
C ALA A 555 -8.05 -9.77 2.59
N ASP A 556 -7.32 -8.98 1.82
CA ASP A 556 -6.41 -7.96 2.27
C ASP A 556 -6.41 -6.89 1.17
N ALA A 557 -6.84 -5.66 1.47
CA ALA A 557 -6.84 -4.53 0.53
C ALA A 557 -7.33 -3.28 1.25
N ASP A 558 -6.42 -2.39 1.65
CA ASP A 558 -6.78 -1.04 2.09
C ASP A 558 -5.63 -0.06 1.84
N TYR A 559 -5.94 1.23 1.78
CA TYR A 559 -4.92 2.26 1.57
C TYR A 559 -4.40 2.83 2.88
N ILE A 560 -5.16 2.71 3.98
CA ILE A 560 -4.99 3.49 5.20
C ILE A 560 -4.84 2.57 6.43
N LYS A 561 -5.68 1.55 6.52
CA LYS A 561 -5.83 0.65 7.66
C LYS A 561 -4.72 -0.40 7.72
N SER A 562 -3.58 -0.01 8.30
CA SER A 562 -2.34 -0.79 8.30
C SER A 562 -2.08 -1.67 9.51
N GLN A 563 -2.93 -1.68 10.53
CA GLN A 563 -2.67 -2.41 11.78
C GLN A 563 -2.99 -3.91 11.67
N PRO A 564 -2.33 -4.81 12.46
CA PRO A 564 -2.48 -6.28 12.33
C PRO A 564 -3.92 -6.81 12.35
N LYS A 565 -4.83 -6.11 13.05
CA LYS A 565 -6.27 -6.47 13.14
C LYS A 565 -7.02 -6.40 11.80
N PHE A 566 -6.49 -5.67 10.82
CA PHE A 566 -7.07 -5.55 9.47
C PHE A 566 -6.57 -6.60 8.49
N HIS A 567 -5.64 -7.46 8.93
CA HIS A 567 -5.01 -8.51 8.13
C HIS A 567 -5.35 -9.90 8.68
N ASN A 568 -5.00 -10.96 7.94
CA ASN A 568 -5.12 -12.35 8.40
C ASN A 568 -3.94 -12.72 9.34
N SER A 569 -3.91 -12.04 10.50
CA SER A 569 -2.74 -11.94 11.38
C SER A 569 -3.08 -12.20 12.86
N MET A 570 -2.11 -11.97 13.74
CA MET A 570 -2.20 -12.05 15.18
C MET A 570 -1.98 -10.65 15.79
N LEU A 571 -2.83 -10.26 16.74
CA LEU A 571 -2.59 -9.11 17.62
C LEU A 571 -2.33 -9.63 19.04
N ILE A 572 -1.16 -9.30 19.59
CA ILE A 572 -0.72 -9.75 20.91
C ILE A 572 -0.72 -8.57 21.88
N PHE A 573 -1.34 -8.79 23.04
CA PHE A 573 -1.31 -7.87 24.16
C PHE A 573 -0.55 -8.50 25.31
N HIS A 574 0.40 -7.77 25.90
CA HIS A 574 1.10 -8.10 27.14
C HIS A 574 0.79 -7.04 28.19
N ASN A 575 0.16 -7.46 29.28
CA ASN A 575 -0.42 -6.57 30.31
C ASN A 575 -1.33 -5.50 29.68
N GLY A 576 -2.03 -5.88 28.61
CA GLY A 576 -2.93 -5.03 27.84
C GLY A 576 -2.25 -4.05 26.87
N GLN A 577 -0.93 -4.01 26.80
CA GLN A 577 -0.22 -3.20 25.82
C GLN A 577 0.20 -4.02 24.62
N THR A 578 0.30 -3.39 23.46
CA THR A 578 0.90 -3.99 22.26
C THR A 578 2.03 -3.11 21.75
N THR A 579 2.91 -3.68 20.94
CA THR A 579 4.03 -3.00 20.29
C THR A 579 3.87 -3.05 18.77
N GLY A 580 4.70 -2.34 18.02
CA GLY A 580 4.77 -2.58 16.57
C GLY A 580 5.28 -3.98 16.25
N LEU A 581 4.90 -4.53 15.09
CA LEU A 581 5.53 -5.73 14.56
C LEU A 581 6.99 -5.43 14.17
N PRO A 582 7.94 -6.33 14.46
CA PRO A 582 9.26 -6.30 13.87
C PRO A 582 9.18 -6.30 12.33
N THR A 583 10.09 -5.57 11.69
CA THR A 583 10.08 -5.42 10.23
C THR A 583 10.32 -6.73 9.48
N PHE A 584 11.13 -7.63 10.04
CA PHE A 584 11.50 -8.88 9.38
C PHE A 584 11.09 -10.08 10.21
N CYS A 585 10.34 -10.99 9.60
CA CYS A 585 10.06 -12.31 10.15
C CYS A 585 11.21 -13.26 9.81
N GLU A 586 11.51 -14.15 10.76
CA GLU A 586 12.43 -15.24 10.53
C GLU A 586 11.72 -16.40 9.82
N ARG A 587 12.37 -16.99 8.83
CA ARG A 587 12.04 -18.26 8.20
C ARG A 587 12.87 -19.36 8.85
N GLU A 588 12.24 -20.13 9.74
CA GLU A 588 12.88 -21.28 10.38
C GLU A 588 12.86 -22.50 9.46
N LEU A 589 11.76 -22.70 8.73
CA LEU A 589 11.57 -23.86 7.85
C LEU A 589 10.67 -23.50 6.68
N VAL A 590 11.06 -23.93 5.48
CA VAL A 590 10.17 -24.06 4.31
C VAL A 590 10.52 -25.38 3.65
N ALA A 591 9.52 -26.22 3.38
CA ALA A 591 9.73 -27.51 2.73
C ALA A 591 8.58 -27.87 1.78
N ASP A 592 8.93 -28.38 0.60
CA ASP A 592 8.00 -28.89 -0.41
C ASP A 592 8.17 -30.40 -0.59
N LEU A 593 7.36 -31.18 0.13
CA LEU A 593 7.38 -32.65 0.08
C LEU A 593 6.42 -33.19 -0.99
N ASP A 594 6.06 -34.47 -0.95
CA ASP A 594 5.19 -35.06 -1.97
C ASP A 594 3.75 -34.56 -1.81
N ARG A 595 3.12 -34.92 -0.69
CA ARG A 595 1.74 -34.56 -0.35
C ARG A 595 1.66 -33.42 0.65
N THR A 596 2.77 -33.10 1.31
CA THR A 596 2.82 -32.10 2.38
C THR A 596 3.70 -30.90 2.00
N GLY A 597 3.20 -29.70 2.22
CA GLY A 597 4.00 -28.47 2.27
C GLY A 597 4.12 -27.99 3.71
N ILE A 598 5.27 -27.46 4.10
CA ILE A 598 5.52 -26.99 5.46
C ILE A 598 6.17 -25.60 5.43
N SER A 599 5.72 -24.71 6.31
CA SER A 599 6.42 -23.48 6.67
C SER A 599 6.41 -23.29 8.18
N SER A 600 7.52 -22.83 8.76
CA SER A 600 7.62 -22.31 10.13
C SER A 600 8.30 -20.95 10.08
N THR A 601 7.60 -19.91 10.54
CA THR A 601 8.08 -18.53 10.52
C THR A 601 7.87 -17.87 11.87
N THR A 602 8.82 -17.06 12.32
CA THR A 602 8.82 -16.48 13.67
C THR A 602 8.93 -14.96 13.63
N THR A 603 8.03 -14.31 14.38
CA THR A 603 8.09 -12.89 14.69
C THR A 603 8.58 -12.75 16.14
N HIS A 604 9.85 -12.35 16.31
CA HIS A 604 10.49 -12.28 17.63
C HIS A 604 10.11 -11.04 18.42
N GLY A 605 9.87 -11.20 19.72
CA GLY A 605 9.68 -10.10 20.67
C GLY A 605 8.41 -9.25 20.45
N TYR A 606 7.45 -9.72 19.65
CA TYR A 606 6.20 -9.02 19.43
C TYR A 606 5.36 -8.96 20.70
N ALA A 607 5.21 -7.76 21.26
CA ALA A 607 4.56 -7.49 22.54
C ALA A 607 5.09 -8.41 23.67
N GLY A 608 6.42 -8.60 23.73
CA GLY A 608 7.05 -9.42 24.77
C GLY A 608 6.89 -10.94 24.58
N ALA A 609 6.52 -11.39 23.38
CA ALA A 609 6.43 -12.81 23.03
C ALA A 609 7.04 -13.11 21.66
N ASP A 610 7.50 -14.34 21.47
CA ASP A 610 7.86 -14.86 20.16
C ASP A 610 6.64 -15.56 19.56
N TRP A 611 6.17 -15.07 18.42
CA TRP A 611 5.06 -15.65 17.68
C TRP A 611 5.59 -16.48 16.51
N ARG A 612 5.50 -17.80 16.64
CA ARG A 612 5.85 -18.77 15.61
C ARG A 612 4.59 -19.29 14.92
N ARG A 613 4.51 -19.10 13.61
CA ARG A 613 3.42 -19.59 12.75
C ARG A 613 3.88 -20.83 12.02
N ASN A 614 3.26 -21.97 12.33
CA ASN A 614 3.48 -23.21 11.61
C ASN A 614 2.31 -23.46 10.65
N ILE A 615 2.61 -23.53 9.36
CA ILE A 615 1.64 -23.83 8.30
C ILE A 615 1.97 -25.19 7.73
N ILE A 616 1.03 -26.13 7.84
CA ILE A 616 1.10 -27.45 7.26
C ILE A 616 0.02 -27.53 6.18
N TRP A 617 0.44 -27.65 4.93
CA TRP A 617 -0.44 -27.77 3.79
C TRP A 617 -0.51 -29.23 3.33
N LEU A 618 -1.68 -29.83 3.46
CA LEU A 618 -2.00 -31.08 2.78
C LEU A 618 -2.49 -30.73 1.38
N LYS A 619 -1.65 -30.96 0.37
CA LYS A 619 -1.86 -30.49 -1.00
C LYS A 619 -3.24 -30.87 -1.52
N ASP A 620 -3.94 -29.87 -2.06
CA ASP A 620 -5.31 -29.97 -2.58
C ASP A 620 -6.37 -30.47 -1.57
N HIS A 621 -6.10 -30.41 -0.26
CA HIS A 621 -7.02 -30.89 0.79
C HIS A 621 -7.29 -29.86 1.89
N ALA A 622 -6.28 -29.45 2.66
CA ALA A 622 -6.45 -28.51 3.78
C ALA A 622 -5.15 -27.81 4.17
N PHE A 623 -5.28 -26.63 4.78
CA PHE A 623 -4.20 -25.95 5.49
C PHE A 623 -4.44 -26.04 6.99
N VAL A 624 -3.40 -26.38 7.73
CA VAL A 624 -3.41 -26.44 9.19
C VAL A 624 -2.44 -25.39 9.72
N PHE A 625 -2.95 -24.55 10.62
CA PHE A 625 -2.21 -23.50 11.30
C PHE A 625 -2.07 -23.88 12.76
N ILE A 626 -0.82 -23.93 13.22
CA ILE A 626 -0.47 -24.07 14.62
C ILE A 626 0.40 -22.87 14.98
N ASP A 627 -0.24 -21.79 15.43
CA ASP A 627 0.43 -20.60 15.91
C ASP A 627 0.89 -20.87 17.36
N GLU A 628 2.19 -21.00 17.59
CA GLU A 628 2.81 -21.16 18.90
C GLU A 628 3.34 -19.81 19.38
N ILE A 629 2.87 -19.35 20.53
CA ILE A 629 3.29 -18.08 21.12
C ILE A 629 3.99 -18.35 22.44
N THR A 630 5.28 -18.00 22.50
CA THR A 630 6.14 -18.18 23.67
C THR A 630 6.35 -16.84 24.36
N ALA A 631 6.00 -16.74 25.65
CA ALA A 631 6.22 -15.51 26.40
C ALA A 631 7.72 -15.31 26.71
N ASN A 632 8.29 -14.16 26.37
CA ASN A 632 9.68 -13.82 26.71
C ASN A 632 9.78 -13.30 28.16
N GLU A 633 8.68 -12.73 28.66
CA GLU A 633 8.53 -12.20 30.01
C GLU A 633 7.22 -12.68 30.65
N PRO A 634 7.13 -12.80 31.98
CA PRO A 634 5.89 -13.14 32.64
C PRO A 634 4.84 -12.03 32.48
N GLY A 635 3.57 -12.39 32.39
CA GLY A 635 2.49 -11.40 32.31
C GLY A 635 1.13 -11.97 31.96
N SER A 636 0.15 -11.09 31.93
CA SER A 636 -1.17 -11.38 31.38
C SER A 636 -1.11 -11.16 29.87
N PHE A 637 -1.38 -12.20 29.09
CA PHE A 637 -1.41 -12.11 27.65
C PHE A 637 -2.84 -12.25 27.11
N SER A 638 -3.15 -11.51 26.06
CA SER A 638 -4.34 -11.70 25.23
C SER A 638 -3.91 -11.81 23.77
N PHE A 639 -4.34 -12.86 23.11
CA PHE A 639 -4.03 -13.17 21.72
C PHE A 639 -5.30 -13.06 20.91
N ARG A 640 -5.27 -12.27 19.83
CA ARG A 640 -6.39 -12.07 18.92
C ARG A 640 -5.97 -12.50 17.52
N CYS A 641 -6.42 -13.68 17.08
CA CYS A 641 -6.21 -14.16 15.72
C CYS A 641 -7.35 -13.64 14.83
N TYR A 642 -7.03 -13.09 13.68
CA TYR A 642 -7.99 -12.52 12.74
C TYR A 642 -8.00 -13.28 11.41
N TRP A 643 -9.20 -13.48 10.86
CA TRP A 643 -9.43 -13.93 9.50
C TRP A 643 -10.40 -12.98 8.80
N GLN A 644 -9.94 -12.38 7.72
CA GLN A 644 -10.67 -11.43 6.87
C GLN A 644 -11.21 -12.18 5.66
N THR A 645 -12.52 -12.36 5.58
CA THR A 645 -13.15 -13.28 4.60
C THR A 645 -14.19 -12.60 3.72
N LEU A 646 -14.48 -13.21 2.58
CA LEU A 646 -15.47 -12.74 1.61
C LEU A 646 -16.57 -13.79 1.39
N GLY A 647 -17.79 -13.34 1.14
CA GLY A 647 -18.95 -14.21 0.88
C GLY A 647 -19.91 -14.28 2.07
N GLU A 648 -20.94 -15.12 1.99
CA GLU A 648 -22.00 -15.20 3.00
C GLU A 648 -21.51 -15.97 4.25
N PRO A 649 -21.38 -15.34 5.43
CA PRO A 649 -20.78 -15.96 6.59
C PRO A 649 -21.81 -16.71 7.47
N GLU A 650 -21.37 -17.84 8.03
CA GLU A 650 -22.09 -18.63 9.03
C GLU A 650 -21.11 -19.05 10.14
N LEU A 651 -21.48 -18.82 11.40
CA LEU A 651 -20.70 -19.25 12.57
C LEU A 651 -21.55 -20.20 13.41
N SER A 652 -21.08 -21.44 13.58
CA SER A 652 -21.74 -22.48 14.37
C SER A 652 -20.73 -23.22 15.24
N GLY A 653 -20.76 -22.93 16.55
CA GLY A 653 -19.81 -23.49 17.51
C GLY A 653 -18.37 -23.08 17.17
N ASP A 654 -17.56 -24.07 16.80
CA ASP A 654 -16.14 -23.96 16.46
C ASP A 654 -15.87 -23.78 14.96
N LEU A 655 -16.92 -23.87 14.13
CA LEU A 655 -16.87 -23.81 12.67
C LEU A 655 -17.39 -22.47 12.16
N TYR A 656 -16.52 -21.76 11.45
CA TYR A 656 -16.89 -20.60 10.64
C TYR A 656 -16.85 -20.98 9.16
N ARG A 657 -17.90 -20.66 8.41
CA ARG A 657 -18.02 -20.97 6.98
C ARG A 657 -18.40 -19.72 6.20
N VAL A 658 -17.82 -19.53 5.02
CA VAL A 658 -18.23 -18.49 4.08
C VAL A 658 -18.54 -19.09 2.71
N LYS A 659 -19.68 -18.74 2.12
CA LYS A 659 -20.13 -19.24 0.82
C LYS A 659 -20.00 -18.17 -0.27
N GLN A 660 -19.48 -18.53 -1.43
CA GLN A 660 -19.36 -17.64 -2.59
C GLN A 660 -19.92 -18.29 -3.86
N GLN A 661 -21.24 -18.12 -4.11
CA GLN A 661 -21.92 -18.61 -5.31
C GLN A 661 -21.56 -20.06 -5.68
N GLY A 662 -21.79 -20.99 -4.74
CA GLY A 662 -21.49 -22.41 -4.90
C GLY A 662 -20.49 -22.92 -3.86
N PRO A 663 -19.17 -22.85 -4.11
CA PRO A 663 -18.17 -23.34 -3.18
C PRO A 663 -18.17 -22.57 -1.85
N SER A 664 -17.50 -23.14 -0.84
CA SER A 664 -17.28 -22.50 0.45
C SER A 664 -15.84 -22.62 0.93
N LEU A 665 -15.44 -21.69 1.79
CA LEU A 665 -14.31 -21.83 2.72
C LEU A 665 -14.86 -22.17 4.11
N SER A 666 -14.17 -23.05 4.81
CA SER A 666 -14.39 -23.40 6.20
C SER A 666 -13.14 -23.12 7.03
N ILE A 667 -13.31 -22.45 8.18
CA ILE A 667 -12.28 -22.20 9.20
C ILE A 667 -12.76 -22.87 10.49
N ARG A 668 -12.04 -23.90 10.95
CA ARG A 668 -12.34 -24.60 12.21
C ARG A 668 -11.30 -24.24 13.27
N ASN A 669 -11.76 -23.64 14.36
CA ASN A 669 -10.94 -23.36 15.54
C ASN A 669 -10.97 -24.59 16.47
N LEU A 670 -9.80 -25.05 16.93
CA LEU A 670 -9.71 -26.27 17.75
C LEU A 670 -9.13 -26.04 19.15
N ASP A 671 -8.92 -24.79 19.53
CA ASP A 671 -8.22 -24.45 20.77
C ASP A 671 -9.15 -23.99 21.91
N GLY A 672 -10.45 -23.82 21.62
CA GLY A 672 -11.48 -23.43 22.58
C GLY A 672 -11.55 -21.93 22.84
N ALA A 673 -10.93 -21.11 21.98
CA ALA A 673 -10.99 -19.66 22.06
C ALA A 673 -12.41 -19.10 21.87
N ARG A 674 -12.67 -17.91 22.42
CA ARG A 674 -13.92 -17.17 22.17
C ARG A 674 -13.90 -16.68 20.72
N LEU A 675 -14.92 -17.02 19.94
CA LEU A 675 -15.10 -16.57 18.56
C LEU A 675 -16.05 -15.37 18.50
N ARG A 676 -15.69 -14.36 17.72
CA ARG A 676 -16.52 -13.19 17.40
C ARG A 676 -16.54 -12.98 15.89
N ARG A 677 -17.69 -12.57 15.36
CA ARG A 677 -17.83 -12.10 13.98
C ARG A 677 -18.18 -10.62 13.97
N SER A 678 -17.57 -9.87 13.05
CA SER A 678 -17.94 -8.49 12.72
C SER A 678 -17.83 -8.25 11.21
N ASP A 679 -18.43 -7.16 10.73
CA ASP A 679 -18.47 -6.82 9.31
C ASP A 679 -17.78 -5.46 9.10
N ASP A 680 -16.89 -5.36 8.10
CA ASP A 680 -16.21 -4.11 7.69
C ASP A 680 -16.63 -3.74 6.25
N PRO A 681 -17.77 -3.04 6.07
CA PRO A 681 -18.21 -2.58 4.76
C PRO A 681 -17.32 -1.46 4.19
N ALA A 682 -16.47 -0.83 5.00
CA ALA A 682 -15.58 0.22 4.52
C ALA A 682 -14.40 -0.38 3.74
N ILE A 683 -13.71 -1.38 4.31
CA ILE A 683 -12.70 -2.17 3.57
C ILE A 683 -13.37 -2.91 2.40
N GLY A 684 -14.60 -3.40 2.60
CA GLY A 684 -15.39 -4.04 1.56
C GLY A 684 -15.57 -3.22 0.27
N GLN A 685 -15.46 -1.88 0.33
CA GLN A 685 -15.51 -1.04 -0.88
C GLN A 685 -14.35 -1.27 -1.84
N ASN A 686 -13.18 -1.69 -1.33
CA ASN A 686 -12.02 -2.05 -2.15
C ASN A 686 -12.27 -3.35 -2.95
N TRP A 687 -13.35 -4.06 -2.63
CA TRP A 687 -13.79 -5.32 -3.26
C TRP A 687 -15.04 -5.18 -4.12
N LYS A 688 -15.54 -3.96 -4.37
CA LYS A 688 -16.79 -3.71 -5.12
C LYS A 688 -16.88 -4.33 -6.52
N ASN A 689 -15.74 -4.59 -7.16
CA ASN A 689 -15.66 -5.20 -8.49
C ASN A 689 -15.46 -6.73 -8.43
N TYR A 690 -15.31 -7.31 -7.24
CA TYR A 690 -15.18 -8.75 -7.07
C TYR A 690 -16.55 -9.42 -7.21
N ARG A 691 -16.74 -10.19 -8.28
CA ARG A 691 -18.07 -10.66 -8.72
C ARG A 691 -18.73 -11.75 -7.87
N TYR A 692 -18.03 -12.35 -6.91
CA TYR A 692 -18.50 -13.55 -6.20
C TYR A 692 -18.94 -13.31 -4.75
N ALA A 693 -18.79 -12.09 -4.24
CA ALA A 693 -19.20 -11.70 -2.90
C ALA A 693 -19.74 -10.27 -2.92
N ASP A 694 -20.59 -9.95 -1.95
CA ASP A 694 -20.96 -8.56 -1.67
C ASP A 694 -19.72 -7.77 -1.21
N PRO A 695 -19.69 -6.43 -1.39
CA PRO A 695 -18.58 -5.56 -0.99
C PRO A 695 -18.52 -5.36 0.53
N VAL A 696 -18.41 -6.45 1.28
CA VAL A 696 -18.29 -6.49 2.73
C VAL A 696 -17.19 -7.50 3.06
N VAL A 697 -16.21 -7.06 3.83
CA VAL A 697 -15.24 -7.98 4.44
C VAL A 697 -15.81 -8.45 5.78
N HIS A 698 -15.87 -9.76 5.97
CA HIS A 698 -16.33 -10.38 7.21
C HIS A 698 -15.13 -10.82 8.05
N VAL A 699 -15.06 -10.31 9.27
CA VAL A 699 -13.95 -10.55 10.20
C VAL A 699 -14.35 -11.63 11.20
N LEU A 700 -13.62 -12.74 11.19
CA LEU A 700 -13.64 -13.71 12.29
C LEU A 700 -12.47 -13.40 13.23
N GLN A 701 -12.78 -13.17 14.49
CA GLN A 701 -11.82 -12.92 15.55
C GLN A 701 -11.84 -14.06 16.56
N GLN A 702 -10.66 -14.59 16.90
CA GLN A 702 -10.47 -15.63 17.91
C GLN A 702 -9.69 -15.05 19.07
N ILE A 703 -10.26 -15.09 20.27
CA ILE A 703 -9.71 -14.40 21.45
C ILE A 703 -9.34 -15.44 22.51
N ARG A 704 -8.08 -15.40 22.94
CA ARG A 704 -7.57 -16.24 24.03
C ARG A 704 -6.71 -15.41 24.98
N ALA A 705 -7.06 -15.43 26.26
CA ALA A 705 -6.29 -14.78 27.31
C ALA A 705 -5.67 -15.82 28.26
N ARG A 706 -4.43 -15.58 28.69
CA ARG A 706 -3.70 -16.49 29.59
C ARG A 706 -2.63 -15.74 30.38
N GLN A 707 -2.48 -16.11 31.66
CA GLN A 707 -1.30 -15.73 32.42
C GLN A 707 -0.15 -16.67 32.05
N LEU A 708 0.98 -16.13 31.60
CA LEU A 708 2.14 -16.92 31.19
C LEU A 708 3.37 -16.56 32.04
N ARG A 709 4.21 -17.57 32.27
CA ARG A 709 5.60 -17.37 32.73
C ARG A 709 6.52 -17.20 31.53
N ALA A 710 7.69 -16.60 31.74
CA ALA A 710 8.72 -16.58 30.71
C ALA A 710 9.08 -18.02 30.28
N GLY A 711 9.17 -18.24 28.97
CA GLY A 711 9.38 -19.54 28.32
C GLY A 711 8.13 -20.42 28.18
N GLU A 712 7.00 -20.05 28.81
CA GLU A 712 5.75 -20.79 28.65
C GLU A 712 5.09 -20.45 27.32
N SER A 713 4.53 -21.47 26.66
CA SER A 713 3.90 -21.32 25.35
C SER A 713 2.40 -21.63 25.37
N VAL A 714 1.68 -21.03 24.43
CA VAL A 714 0.30 -21.36 24.08
C VAL A 714 0.18 -21.57 22.58
N CYS A 715 -0.66 -22.51 22.16
CA CYS A 715 -0.91 -22.76 20.74
C CYS A 715 -2.34 -22.37 20.36
N ILE A 716 -2.50 -21.68 19.23
CA ILE A 716 -3.78 -21.39 18.58
C ILE A 716 -3.89 -22.30 17.35
N LEU A 717 -5.00 -23.04 17.27
CA LEU A 717 -5.17 -24.15 16.32
C LEU A 717 -6.28 -23.84 15.34
N ASN A 718 -5.95 -23.75 14.04
CA ASN A 718 -6.91 -23.50 12.96
C ASN A 718 -6.74 -24.48 11.80
N VAL A 719 -7.87 -24.92 11.23
CA VAL A 719 -7.91 -25.72 9.99
C VAL A 719 -8.73 -24.97 8.96
N LEU A 720 -8.12 -24.72 7.80
CA LEU A 720 -8.75 -24.11 6.63
C LEU A 720 -8.96 -25.16 5.54
N SER A 721 -10.19 -25.30 5.05
CA SER A 721 -10.52 -26.16 3.92
C SER A 721 -11.56 -25.51 3.01
N THR A 722 -11.56 -25.92 1.75
CA THR A 722 -12.48 -25.42 0.73
C THR A 722 -13.29 -26.56 0.16
N GLU A 723 -14.59 -26.33 0.01
CA GLU A 723 -15.55 -27.36 -0.39
C GLU A 723 -16.27 -26.96 -1.67
N ASN A 724 -16.55 -27.93 -2.54
CA ASN A 724 -17.52 -27.70 -3.62
C ASN A 724 -18.93 -27.59 -3.01
N ASP A 725 -19.88 -27.03 -3.76
CA ASP A 725 -21.24 -26.84 -3.26
C ASP A 725 -21.86 -28.15 -2.73
N GLY A 726 -22.46 -28.06 -1.54
CA GLY A 726 -23.04 -29.21 -0.84
C GLY A 726 -22.07 -30.20 -0.19
N GLN A 727 -20.75 -30.05 -0.37
CA GLN A 727 -19.78 -30.88 0.35
C GLN A 727 -19.62 -30.43 1.81
N MET A 728 -19.34 -31.41 2.68
CA MET A 728 -19.08 -31.19 4.09
C MET A 728 -17.64 -30.75 4.31
N PRO A 729 -17.39 -29.83 5.26
CA PRO A 729 -16.03 -29.44 5.62
C PRO A 729 -15.19 -30.60 6.13
N VAL A 730 -13.87 -30.48 5.96
CA VAL A 730 -12.92 -31.44 6.50
C VAL A 730 -13.11 -31.54 8.02
N GLN A 731 -13.28 -32.77 8.50
CA GLN A 731 -13.39 -33.04 9.93
C GLN A 731 -12.03 -32.88 10.58
N ALA A 732 -11.99 -32.23 11.74
CA ALA A 732 -10.77 -32.12 12.53
C ALA A 732 -11.11 -32.08 14.01
N GLN A 733 -10.25 -32.67 14.83
CA GLN A 733 -10.41 -32.73 16.28
C GLN A 733 -9.07 -32.48 16.96
N ARG A 734 -9.11 -31.81 18.11
CA ARG A 734 -7.93 -31.62 18.95
C ARG A 734 -7.47 -32.97 19.52
N VAL A 735 -6.17 -33.17 19.60
CA VAL A 735 -5.57 -34.33 20.29
C VAL A 735 -4.92 -33.87 21.58
N ASP A 736 -4.04 -32.87 21.51
CA ASP A 736 -3.42 -32.22 22.66
C ASP A 736 -3.26 -30.69 22.43
N ASP A 737 -2.38 -30.03 23.18
CA ASP A 737 -2.16 -28.59 23.08
C ASP A 737 -1.57 -28.14 21.74
N SER A 738 -0.86 -29.02 21.04
CA SER A 738 -0.08 -28.71 19.84
C SER A 738 -0.30 -29.69 18.69
N SER A 739 -1.30 -30.56 18.80
CA SER A 739 -1.60 -31.57 17.78
C SER A 739 -3.11 -31.74 17.51
N ILE A 740 -3.42 -32.08 16.26
CA ILE A 740 -4.76 -32.29 15.75
C ILE A 740 -4.85 -33.58 14.95
N LEU A 741 -6.03 -34.19 14.96
CA LEU A 741 -6.40 -35.30 14.10
C LEU A 741 -7.35 -34.80 13.02
N LEU A 742 -6.89 -34.84 11.77
CA LEU A 742 -7.64 -34.44 10.58
C LEU A 742 -8.24 -35.66 9.88
N GLY A 743 -9.45 -35.54 9.32
CA GLY A 743 -10.13 -36.56 8.53
C GLY A 743 -10.87 -37.63 9.35
N THR A 744 -11.43 -38.62 8.66
CA THR A 744 -12.15 -39.76 9.27
C THR A 744 -11.74 -41.07 8.61
N GLY A 745 -11.98 -42.21 9.28
CA GLY A 745 -11.72 -43.53 8.71
C GLY A 745 -10.27 -43.75 8.26
N ALA A 746 -10.08 -44.08 6.98
CA ALA A 746 -8.78 -44.36 6.37
C ALA A 746 -7.94 -43.10 6.08
N ASP A 747 -8.58 -41.93 6.00
CA ASP A 747 -7.94 -40.66 5.63
C ASP A 747 -7.45 -39.87 6.86
N LYS A 748 -7.46 -40.51 8.04
CA LYS A 748 -6.97 -39.91 9.28
C LYS A 748 -5.49 -39.53 9.16
N THR A 749 -5.19 -38.29 9.55
CA THR A 749 -3.84 -37.74 9.59
C THR A 749 -3.62 -37.03 10.93
N LEU A 750 -2.59 -37.42 11.68
CA LEU A 750 -2.18 -36.73 12.90
C LEU A 750 -1.11 -35.69 12.55
N ILE A 751 -1.37 -34.44 12.90
CA ILE A 751 -0.49 -33.31 12.62
C ILE A 751 -0.16 -32.61 13.93
N GLY A 752 1.10 -32.31 14.21
CA GLY A 752 1.44 -31.58 15.42
C GLY A 752 2.89 -31.11 15.49
N LEU A 753 3.17 -30.40 16.59
CA LEU A 753 4.50 -29.92 16.93
C LEU A 753 5.14 -30.80 18.00
N ASN A 754 6.46 -30.92 17.94
CA ASN A 754 7.27 -31.58 18.96
C ASN A 754 8.01 -30.50 19.76
N ALA A 755 7.42 -30.06 20.88
CA ALA A 755 7.97 -28.99 21.73
C ALA A 755 9.24 -29.39 22.48
N ASP A 756 9.37 -30.67 22.86
CA ASP A 756 10.48 -31.18 23.67
C ASP A 756 11.63 -31.79 22.84
N GLY A 757 11.56 -31.72 21.51
CA GLY A 757 12.58 -32.24 20.60
C GLY A 757 12.71 -33.77 20.56
N LYS A 758 11.74 -34.52 21.11
CA LYS A 758 11.66 -35.98 21.05
C LYS A 758 10.20 -36.44 20.99
N LEU A 759 9.75 -36.83 19.81
CA LEU A 759 8.49 -37.55 19.67
C LEU A 759 8.81 -39.04 19.75
N ILE A 760 8.49 -39.65 20.90
CA ILE A 760 8.54 -41.11 21.11
C ILE A 760 7.10 -41.58 21.25
N ALA A 761 6.39 -41.70 20.14
CA ALA A 761 4.98 -42.09 20.13
C ALA A 761 4.65 -42.94 18.91
N PHE A 762 3.71 -43.88 19.06
CA PHE A 762 3.15 -44.67 17.95
C PHE A 762 4.16 -45.51 17.16
N GLY A 763 5.25 -45.92 17.81
CA GLY A 763 6.33 -46.67 17.16
C GLY A 763 7.23 -45.81 16.28
N ILE A 764 7.14 -44.48 16.38
CA ILE A 764 8.01 -43.51 15.74
C ILE A 764 8.90 -42.87 16.81
N ASP A 765 10.20 -42.82 16.53
CA ASP A 765 11.18 -42.00 17.26
C ASP A 765 11.83 -41.04 16.28
N THR A 766 11.61 -39.74 16.51
CA THR A 766 12.18 -38.66 15.71
C THR A 766 12.39 -37.41 16.57
N ASP A 767 13.33 -36.58 16.15
CA ASP A 767 13.55 -35.22 16.65
C ASP A 767 12.94 -34.13 15.76
N ALA A 768 12.13 -34.52 14.77
CA ALA A 768 11.42 -33.59 13.91
C ALA A 768 10.65 -32.54 14.72
N ARG A 769 10.72 -31.28 14.32
CA ARG A 769 9.96 -30.18 14.92
C ARG A 769 8.47 -30.28 14.60
N ILE A 770 8.16 -30.61 13.35
CA ILE A 770 6.79 -30.79 12.83
C ILE A 770 6.65 -32.23 12.38
N TYR A 771 5.53 -32.86 12.69
CA TYR A 771 5.20 -34.20 12.22
C TYR A 771 3.80 -34.25 11.63
N CYS A 772 3.67 -35.04 10.56
CA CYS A 772 2.43 -35.37 9.86
C CYS A 772 2.41 -36.88 9.64
N LEU A 773 1.62 -37.59 10.44
CA LEU A 773 1.53 -39.04 10.39
C LEU A 773 0.27 -39.45 9.64
N PHE A 774 0.45 -40.10 8.50
CA PHE A 774 -0.61 -40.73 7.73
C PHE A 774 -0.61 -42.23 8.01
N GLN A 775 -1.65 -42.94 7.56
CA GLN A 775 -1.68 -44.41 7.67
C GLN A 775 -0.56 -45.10 6.85
N LYS A 776 -0.16 -44.50 5.72
CA LYS A 776 0.80 -45.08 4.77
C LYS A 776 2.00 -44.18 4.45
N SER A 777 2.15 -43.07 5.16
CA SER A 777 3.31 -42.19 5.00
C SER A 777 3.58 -41.40 6.27
N ILE A 778 4.79 -40.89 6.39
CA ILE A 778 5.24 -40.06 7.51
C ILE A 778 5.94 -38.85 6.89
N ALA A 779 5.41 -37.65 7.10
CA ALA A 779 6.07 -36.40 6.74
C ALA A 779 6.59 -35.69 7.99
N LEU A 780 7.85 -35.24 7.94
CA LEU A 780 8.58 -34.62 9.03
C LEU A 780 9.21 -33.32 8.55
N GLY A 781 9.11 -32.27 9.36
CA GLY A 781 9.77 -31.00 9.16
C GLY A 781 10.94 -30.82 10.13
N SER A 782 12.13 -30.54 9.59
CA SER A 782 13.36 -30.28 10.36
C SER A 782 13.74 -31.44 11.31
N ALA A 783 14.10 -32.59 10.73
CA ALA A 783 14.46 -33.82 11.43
C ALA A 783 15.91 -34.22 11.12
N THR A 784 16.65 -34.74 12.11
CA THR A 784 17.96 -35.37 11.88
C THR A 784 17.92 -36.88 12.00
N ARG A 785 16.84 -37.45 12.53
CA ARG A 785 16.66 -38.90 12.59
C ARG A 785 15.20 -39.34 12.49
N LEU A 786 15.01 -40.56 12.02
CA LEU A 786 13.75 -41.28 12.10
C LEU A 786 14.00 -42.77 12.35
N SER A 787 13.30 -43.33 13.32
CA SER A 787 13.15 -44.76 13.52
C SER A 787 11.67 -45.14 13.52
N VAL A 788 11.32 -46.22 12.81
CA VAL A 788 9.95 -46.73 12.71
C VAL A 788 9.95 -48.20 13.14
N GLY A 789 9.15 -48.53 14.17
CA GLY A 789 9.07 -49.87 14.73
C GLY A 789 10.43 -50.38 15.26
N GLY A 790 11.30 -49.48 15.73
CA GLY A 790 12.65 -49.80 16.21
C GLY A 790 13.71 -49.95 15.10
N LYS A 791 13.33 -49.86 13.82
CA LYS A 791 14.26 -49.85 12.69
C LYS A 791 14.61 -48.41 12.32
N ALA A 792 15.90 -48.08 12.33
CA ALA A 792 16.39 -46.79 11.84
C ALA A 792 16.09 -46.64 10.33
N MET A 793 15.40 -45.57 9.98
CA MET A 793 15.03 -45.24 8.60
C MET A 793 16.04 -44.30 7.97
N PHE A 794 16.41 -43.23 8.69
CA PHE A 794 17.53 -42.38 8.30
C PHE A 794 18.17 -41.68 9.50
N THR A 795 19.40 -41.21 9.30
CA THR A 795 20.05 -40.15 10.09
C THR A 795 20.63 -39.11 9.15
N SER A 796 20.74 -37.85 9.58
CA SER A 796 21.27 -36.75 8.77
C SER A 796 22.24 -35.89 9.57
N SER A 797 23.26 -35.35 8.91
CA SER A 797 24.21 -34.41 9.52
C SER A 797 23.63 -33.02 9.76
N GLN A 798 22.57 -32.65 9.05
CA GLN A 798 21.82 -31.40 9.18
C GLN A 798 20.32 -31.70 9.27
N PRO A 799 19.50 -30.83 9.88
CA PRO A 799 18.05 -30.98 9.84
C PRO A 799 17.52 -30.97 8.40
N ILE A 800 16.76 -32.00 8.03
CA ILE A 800 16.10 -32.13 6.73
C ILE A 800 14.60 -32.28 6.91
N SER A 801 13.82 -31.91 5.91
CA SER A 801 12.41 -32.32 5.83
C SER A 801 12.28 -33.54 4.95
N ILE A 802 11.40 -34.47 5.31
CA ILE A 802 11.26 -35.74 4.59
C ILE A 802 9.82 -36.23 4.65
N GLU A 803 9.31 -36.71 3.53
CA GLU A 803 8.09 -37.52 3.46
C GLU A 803 8.45 -38.93 2.99
N LEU A 804 8.23 -39.92 3.86
CA LEU A 804 8.53 -41.33 3.63
C LEU A 804 7.23 -42.13 3.48
N ASN A 805 7.10 -42.85 2.36
CA ASN A 805 5.94 -43.66 2.02
C ASN A 805 6.15 -45.15 2.38
N ALA A 806 5.04 -45.85 2.64
CA ALA A 806 5.00 -47.28 2.96
C ALA A 806 5.40 -48.21 1.79
N ASP A 807 5.66 -47.66 0.60
CA ASP A 807 6.20 -48.37 -0.56
C ASP A 807 7.73 -48.25 -0.71
N GLY A 808 8.37 -47.46 0.17
CA GLY A 808 9.81 -47.23 0.18
C GLY A 808 10.25 -46.04 -0.68
N ASN A 809 9.30 -45.22 -1.16
CA ASN A 809 9.59 -43.93 -1.78
C ASN A 809 9.72 -42.84 -0.71
N ALA A 810 10.63 -41.89 -0.91
CA ALA A 810 10.75 -40.71 -0.07
C ALA A 810 11.04 -39.46 -0.90
N VAL A 811 10.55 -38.33 -0.42
CA VAL A 811 10.96 -36.99 -0.86
C VAL A 811 11.70 -36.33 0.29
N ILE A 812 12.91 -35.86 0.05
CA ILE A 812 13.70 -35.09 1.01
C ILE A 812 13.78 -33.65 0.51
N ASP A 813 13.63 -32.68 1.39
CA ASP A 813 13.93 -31.28 1.15
C ASP A 813 14.97 -30.82 2.18
N ALA A 814 16.18 -30.54 1.70
CA ALA A 814 17.32 -30.14 2.50
C ALA A 814 17.57 -28.64 2.34
N GLY A 815 17.49 -27.88 3.44
CA GLY A 815 17.73 -26.43 3.40
C GLY A 815 19.20 -26.05 3.18
N THR A 816 20.12 -26.96 3.46
CA THR A 816 21.56 -26.86 3.27
C THR A 816 22.12 -28.23 2.85
N ASP A 817 23.35 -28.25 2.35
CA ASP A 817 24.03 -29.50 2.02
C ASP A 817 24.10 -30.42 3.26
N ALA A 818 23.69 -31.67 3.10
CA ALA A 818 23.54 -32.65 4.17
C ALA A 818 24.07 -34.03 3.78
N VAL A 819 24.61 -34.75 4.75
CA VAL A 819 24.97 -36.16 4.60
C VAL A 819 23.87 -36.99 5.25
N VAL A 820 23.14 -37.76 4.44
CA VAL A 820 21.99 -38.55 4.88
C VAL A 820 22.31 -40.03 4.81
N SER A 821 22.32 -40.71 5.95
CA SER A 821 22.45 -42.16 6.05
C SER A 821 21.08 -42.82 5.92
N ILE A 822 20.90 -43.70 4.95
CA ILE A 822 19.64 -44.42 4.68
C ILE A 822 19.85 -45.93 4.55
N ALA A 823 18.83 -46.73 4.83
CA ALA A 823 18.84 -48.17 4.59
C ALA A 823 18.35 -48.50 3.16
N VAL A 824 19.22 -49.08 2.33
CA VAL A 824 18.93 -49.45 0.94
C VAL A 824 18.50 -50.91 0.81
N GLY A 825 17.47 -51.16 0.00
CA GLY A 825 16.88 -52.50 -0.17
C GLY A 825 17.55 -53.35 -1.28
N PRO A 826 17.32 -54.67 -1.29
CA PRO A 826 17.95 -55.61 -2.24
C PRO A 826 17.47 -55.45 -3.70
N ARG A 827 16.42 -54.66 -3.94
CA ARG A 827 15.85 -54.39 -5.28
C ARG A 827 16.49 -53.18 -5.99
N GLY A 828 17.53 -52.59 -5.39
CA GLY A 828 18.18 -51.36 -5.87
C GLY A 828 17.47 -50.11 -5.38
N THR A 829 18.25 -49.09 -5.02
CA THR A 829 17.75 -47.76 -4.60
C THR A 829 18.13 -46.73 -5.66
N THR A 830 17.23 -45.81 -5.97
CA THR A 830 17.53 -44.67 -6.86
C THR A 830 17.45 -43.36 -6.10
N VAL A 831 18.33 -42.42 -6.43
CA VAL A 831 18.32 -41.03 -5.95
C VAL A 831 18.23 -40.12 -7.17
N ASP A 832 17.20 -39.28 -7.24
CA ASP A 832 16.90 -38.40 -8.39
C ASP A 832 16.89 -39.13 -9.74
N GLY A 833 16.37 -40.37 -9.72
CA GLY A 833 16.31 -41.27 -10.86
C GLY A 833 17.62 -41.99 -11.20
N GLY A 834 18.74 -41.65 -10.56
CA GLY A 834 20.02 -42.34 -10.72
C GLY A 834 20.13 -43.60 -9.85
N LEU A 835 20.59 -44.72 -10.40
CA LEU A 835 20.78 -45.96 -9.66
C LEU A 835 21.97 -45.88 -8.71
N LEU A 836 21.76 -46.23 -7.45
CA LEU A 836 22.79 -46.28 -6.44
C LEU A 836 23.52 -47.64 -6.48
N GLN A 837 24.82 -47.63 -6.79
CA GLN A 837 25.67 -48.83 -6.76
C GLN A 837 26.03 -49.21 -5.32
N ALA A 838 25.10 -49.82 -4.59
CA ALA A 838 25.39 -50.42 -3.28
C ALA A 838 24.67 -51.76 -3.09
N ALA A 839 25.33 -52.69 -2.39
CA ALA A 839 24.68 -53.89 -1.87
C ALA A 839 23.77 -53.52 -0.69
N GLU A 840 22.78 -54.37 -0.38
CA GLU A 840 21.85 -54.18 0.76
C GLU A 840 22.59 -53.77 2.05
N GLY A 841 22.19 -52.66 2.67
CA GLY A 841 22.91 -52.09 3.82
C GLY A 841 22.55 -50.64 4.13
N ILE A 842 23.37 -49.98 4.96
CA ILE A 842 23.28 -48.53 5.23
C ILE A 842 24.25 -47.80 4.30
N VAL A 843 23.77 -46.77 3.63
CA VAL A 843 24.57 -45.93 2.72
C VAL A 843 24.47 -44.47 3.16
N ASN A 844 25.59 -43.75 3.09
CA ASN A 844 25.64 -42.29 3.25
C ASN A 844 25.49 -41.62 1.88
N LEU A 845 24.56 -40.68 1.78
CA LEU A 845 24.31 -39.86 0.60
C LEU A 845 24.73 -38.42 0.88
N ASP A 846 25.59 -37.87 0.03
CA ASP A 846 25.84 -36.43 0.00
C ASP A 846 24.71 -35.77 -0.81
N LEU A 847 23.77 -35.13 -0.12
CA LEU A 847 22.64 -34.42 -0.72
C LEU A 847 22.93 -32.91 -0.69
N PRO A 848 23.03 -32.24 -1.85
CA PRO A 848 23.04 -30.78 -1.90
C PRO A 848 21.76 -30.17 -1.30
N ALA A 849 21.77 -28.87 -1.04
CA ALA A 849 20.55 -28.14 -0.71
C ALA A 849 19.51 -28.26 -1.85
N GLY A 850 18.26 -28.56 -1.48
CA GLY A 850 17.14 -28.67 -2.40
C GLY A 850 16.29 -29.92 -2.20
N ARG A 851 15.39 -30.14 -3.16
CA ARG A 851 14.43 -31.24 -3.16
C ARG A 851 14.99 -32.45 -3.91
N HIS A 852 15.01 -33.59 -3.25
CA HIS A 852 15.51 -34.86 -3.74
C HIS A 852 14.46 -35.96 -3.65
N THR A 853 14.47 -36.89 -4.60
CA THR A 853 13.59 -38.05 -4.66
C THR A 853 14.38 -39.33 -4.45
N ILE A 854 13.89 -40.21 -3.59
CA ILE A 854 14.51 -41.51 -3.31
C ILE A 854 13.47 -42.60 -3.49
N SER A 855 13.84 -43.69 -4.16
CA SER A 855 12.98 -44.86 -4.32
C SER A 855 13.71 -46.14 -3.94
N GLY A 856 12.99 -47.10 -3.36
CA GLY A 856 13.53 -48.41 -3.01
C GLY A 856 14.21 -48.48 -1.64
N LEU A 857 13.76 -47.69 -0.66
CA LEU A 857 14.23 -47.76 0.73
C LEU A 857 13.78 -49.06 1.42
N ALA A 858 14.62 -49.59 2.30
CA ALA A 858 14.32 -50.80 3.06
C ALA A 858 13.42 -50.51 4.27
N LEU A 859 12.12 -50.79 4.15
CA LEU A 859 11.13 -50.56 5.21
C LEU A 859 11.13 -51.63 6.33
N PRO A 860 10.56 -51.33 7.52
CA PRO A 860 10.26 -52.34 8.55
C PRO A 860 9.10 -53.25 8.14
N SER A 861 8.97 -54.42 8.78
CA SER A 861 7.88 -55.37 8.52
C SER A 861 6.49 -54.84 8.89
N LYS A 862 6.41 -53.83 9.76
CA LYS A 862 5.18 -53.11 10.12
C LYS A 862 5.41 -51.60 9.97
N PHE A 863 4.72 -51.01 9.00
CA PHE A 863 4.69 -49.57 8.74
C PHE A 863 3.26 -49.08 8.99
N ILE A 864 2.82 -49.08 10.25
CA ILE A 864 1.45 -48.68 10.63
C ILE A 864 1.54 -47.73 11.81
N THR A 865 0.97 -46.53 11.66
CA THR A 865 0.79 -45.55 12.72
C THR A 865 -0.58 -45.78 13.37
N SER A 866 -0.61 -45.95 14.69
CA SER A 866 -1.86 -45.90 15.46
C SER A 866 -2.13 -44.45 15.85
N PHE A 867 -3.37 -43.99 15.80
CA PHE A 867 -3.73 -42.63 16.21
C PHE A 867 -4.23 -42.60 17.66
N PRO A 868 -3.93 -41.53 18.42
CA PRO A 868 -4.45 -41.34 19.76
C PRO A 868 -5.96 -41.06 19.73
N GLU A 869 -6.62 -41.25 20.88
CA GLU A 869 -7.99 -40.79 21.06
C GLU A 869 -8.03 -39.25 21.15
N PRO A 870 -8.87 -38.58 20.34
CA PRO A 870 -9.01 -37.13 20.37
C PRO A 870 -9.52 -36.64 21.73
N THR A 871 -9.08 -35.45 22.13
CA THR A 871 -9.62 -34.76 23.31
C THR A 871 -10.56 -33.65 22.84
N PRO A 872 -11.73 -33.48 23.47
CA PRO A 872 -12.59 -32.34 23.16
C PRO A 872 -11.85 -31.04 23.46
N ALA A 873 -11.99 -30.02 22.60
CA ALA A 873 -11.62 -28.68 23.00
C ALA A 873 -12.46 -28.30 24.23
N LEU A 874 -11.79 -28.04 25.35
CA LEU A 874 -12.47 -27.55 26.55
C LEU A 874 -13.03 -26.17 26.21
N SER A 875 -14.35 -26.07 26.11
CA SER A 875 -15.03 -24.77 26.07
C SER A 875 -14.66 -24.04 27.35
N MET A 876 -13.81 -23.01 27.23
CA MET A 876 -13.68 -22.05 28.30
C MET A 876 -14.96 -21.22 28.31
N THR A 877 -15.95 -21.66 29.10
CA THR A 877 -16.88 -20.71 29.69
C THR A 877 -16.02 -19.68 30.40
N SER A 878 -16.08 -18.42 29.95
CA SER A 878 -15.34 -17.27 30.44
C SER A 878 -15.19 -17.29 31.97
N SER A 879 -14.10 -17.85 32.48
CA SER A 879 -13.77 -17.87 33.91
C SER A 879 -12.44 -17.16 34.13
N ALA A 880 -12.34 -15.94 33.60
CA ALA A 880 -11.39 -14.94 34.06
C ALA A 880 -11.95 -13.51 33.87
N SER A 881 -13.28 -13.37 33.84
CA SER A 881 -13.89 -12.14 34.34
C SER A 881 -14.00 -12.38 35.84
N THR A 882 -13.24 -11.63 36.64
CA THR A 882 -13.62 -11.43 38.04
C THR A 882 -15.10 -11.07 38.02
N ALA A 883 -15.94 -11.97 38.52
CA ALA A 883 -17.36 -11.74 38.64
C ALA A 883 -17.57 -10.46 39.45
N ALA A 884 -17.67 -9.33 38.77
CA ALA A 884 -18.26 -8.14 39.32
C ALA A 884 -19.70 -8.56 39.65
N ALA A 885 -20.04 -8.54 40.93
CA ALA A 885 -21.39 -8.75 41.40
C ALA A 885 -22.34 -8.01 40.46
N GLN A 886 -23.32 -8.71 39.86
CA GLN A 886 -24.25 -8.08 38.93
C GLN A 886 -24.82 -6.81 39.57
N PRO A 887 -24.47 -5.61 39.07
CA PRO A 887 -25.04 -4.38 39.57
C PRO A 887 -26.54 -4.41 39.26
N ARG A 888 -27.35 -3.83 40.14
CA ARG A 888 -28.80 -3.72 39.93
C ARG A 888 -29.06 -2.97 38.61
N MET A 889 -29.90 -3.53 37.75
CA MET A 889 -30.41 -2.83 36.57
C MET A 889 -31.32 -1.69 37.06
N PHE A 890 -30.97 -0.43 36.77
CA PHE A 890 -31.71 0.73 37.25
C PHE A 890 -32.57 1.38 36.15
N GLY A 891 -33.89 1.39 36.38
CA GLY A 891 -34.88 2.25 35.71
C GLY A 891 -35.26 1.91 34.25
N THR A 892 -36.52 2.16 33.89
CA THR A 892 -36.99 2.15 32.49
C THR A 892 -36.51 3.44 31.81
N PRO A 893 -35.66 3.38 30.77
CA PRO A 893 -35.14 4.60 30.14
C PRO A 893 -36.23 5.34 29.36
N SER A 894 -36.21 6.68 29.43
CA SER A 894 -37.00 7.52 28.52
C SER A 894 -36.33 7.52 27.15
N GLN A 895 -37.11 7.38 26.08
CA GLN A 895 -36.54 7.22 24.73
C GLN A 895 -37.35 7.95 23.66
N PHE A 896 -36.64 8.46 22.67
CA PHE A 896 -37.17 8.93 21.41
C PHE A 896 -36.72 7.98 20.30
N ILE A 897 -37.67 7.52 19.49
CA ILE A 897 -37.41 6.72 18.30
C ILE A 897 -37.79 7.59 17.10
N PRO A 898 -36.84 7.94 16.22
CA PRO A 898 -37.16 8.73 15.03
C PRO A 898 -38.07 7.94 14.08
N SER A 899 -38.81 8.65 13.23
CA SER A 899 -39.66 8.02 12.20
C SER A 899 -38.82 7.17 11.24
N ARG A 900 -39.41 6.12 10.66
CA ARG A 900 -38.75 5.24 9.68
C ARG A 900 -38.07 6.07 8.56
N GLY A 901 -36.77 5.87 8.35
CA GLY A 901 -35.98 6.64 7.38
C GLY A 901 -35.48 8.01 7.90
N SER A 902 -35.60 8.29 9.19
CA SER A 902 -34.93 9.40 9.88
C SER A 902 -34.02 8.82 10.97
N GLU A 903 -32.78 9.30 11.04
CA GLU A 903 -31.77 8.89 12.02
C GLU A 903 -31.11 10.13 12.61
N ILE A 904 -30.98 10.20 13.93
CA ILE A 904 -30.19 11.22 14.61
C ILE A 904 -28.70 10.91 14.36
N LYS A 905 -27.94 11.91 13.91
CA LYS A 905 -26.51 11.82 13.60
C LYS A 905 -25.64 12.71 14.48
N ALA A 906 -26.23 13.72 15.13
CA ALA A 906 -25.54 14.65 16.00
C ALA A 906 -26.36 14.98 17.25
N MET A 907 -25.66 15.22 18.36
CA MET A 907 -26.25 15.60 19.64
C MET A 907 -25.35 16.59 20.39
N ALA A 908 -25.96 17.57 21.05
CA ALA A 908 -25.34 18.43 22.06
C ALA A 908 -26.31 18.62 23.24
N VAL A 909 -25.78 18.99 24.41
CA VAL A 909 -26.59 19.23 25.61
C VAL A 909 -26.17 20.55 26.22
N SER A 910 -27.14 21.40 26.58
CA SER A 910 -26.90 22.55 27.44
C SER A 910 -28.03 22.74 28.45
N GLY A 911 -27.67 23.02 29.71
CA GLY A 911 -28.60 23.07 30.83
C GLY A 911 -29.40 21.77 30.97
N ASP A 912 -30.71 21.85 30.79
CA ASP A 912 -31.64 20.71 30.82
C ASP A 912 -32.13 20.27 29.43
N THR A 913 -31.55 20.84 28.37
CA THR A 913 -32.01 20.68 26.97
C THR A 913 -31.04 19.82 26.17
N ILE A 914 -31.58 18.82 25.49
CA ILE A 914 -30.85 17.97 24.54
C ILE A 914 -31.19 18.42 23.13
N TYR A 915 -30.19 18.84 22.36
CA TYR A 915 -30.33 19.20 20.95
C TYR A 915 -29.91 18.03 20.09
N ALA A 916 -30.79 17.52 19.23
CA ALA A 916 -30.50 16.39 18.36
C ALA A 916 -30.87 16.68 16.92
N GLY A 917 -29.98 16.33 15.99
CA GLY A 917 -30.13 16.58 14.55
C GLY A 917 -29.85 15.33 13.75
N GLY A 918 -30.53 15.19 12.60
CA GLY A 918 -30.49 13.96 11.82
C GLY A 918 -30.42 14.14 10.30
N ILE A 919 -30.49 13.00 9.61
CA ILE A 919 -30.41 12.89 8.13
C ILE A 919 -31.53 13.63 7.40
N ASN A 920 -32.65 13.87 8.07
CA ASN A 920 -33.78 14.62 7.52
C ASN A 920 -33.59 16.16 7.62
N GLY A 921 -32.46 16.63 8.14
CA GLY A 921 -32.14 18.04 8.31
C GLY A 921 -32.89 18.77 9.42
N ARG A 922 -33.62 18.05 10.28
CA ARG A 922 -34.31 18.66 11.42
C ARG A 922 -33.44 18.65 12.67
N LEU A 923 -33.27 19.81 13.27
CA LEU A 923 -32.79 19.98 14.65
C LEU A 923 -34.01 19.99 15.58
N GLN A 924 -33.98 19.18 16.63
CA GLN A 924 -35.03 19.13 17.65
C GLN A 924 -34.41 19.39 19.03
N ALA A 925 -35.00 20.32 19.77
CA ALA A 925 -34.65 20.58 21.17
C ALA A 925 -35.58 19.78 22.09
N PHE A 926 -35.04 18.89 22.91
CA PHE A 926 -35.77 18.05 23.85
C PHE A 926 -35.52 18.48 25.29
N THR A 927 -36.53 18.34 26.15
CA THR A 927 -36.29 18.27 27.60
C THR A 927 -35.58 16.96 27.96
N SER A 928 -35.01 16.88 29.16
CA SER A 928 -34.47 15.61 29.71
C SER A 928 -35.53 14.49 29.82
N GLY A 929 -36.82 14.84 29.87
CA GLY A 929 -37.94 13.91 29.75
C GLY A 929 -38.31 13.53 28.31
N ILE A 930 -37.50 13.89 27.30
CA ILE A 930 -37.70 13.58 25.88
C ILE A 930 -38.96 14.26 25.27
N HIS A 931 -39.31 15.46 25.74
CA HIS A 931 -40.37 16.28 25.12
C HIS A 931 -39.79 17.35 24.21
N VAL A 932 -40.26 17.44 22.95
CA VAL A 932 -39.80 18.44 21.99
C VAL A 932 -40.29 19.84 22.41
N ARG A 933 -39.36 20.78 22.60
CA ARG A 933 -39.62 22.21 22.85
C ARG A 933 -39.87 22.97 21.55
N TRP A 934 -38.99 22.77 20.56
CA TRP A 934 -39.06 23.41 19.25
C TRP A 934 -38.28 22.60 18.21
N ILE A 935 -38.50 22.93 16.93
CA ILE A 935 -37.84 22.30 15.78
C ILE A 935 -37.32 23.39 14.85
N PHE A 936 -36.10 23.21 14.34
CA PHE A 936 -35.51 24.02 13.28
C PHE A 936 -35.20 23.15 12.06
N ASP A 937 -35.46 23.63 10.85
CA ASP A 937 -35.19 22.93 9.61
C ASP A 937 -33.95 23.53 8.93
N ALA A 938 -32.86 22.76 8.90
CA ALA A 938 -31.60 23.14 8.26
C ALA A 938 -31.58 22.85 6.75
N GLY A 939 -32.58 22.14 6.22
CA GLY A 939 -32.71 21.82 4.78
C GLY A 939 -31.71 20.78 4.24
N SER A 940 -30.86 20.22 5.09
CA SER A 940 -29.87 19.19 4.74
C SER A 940 -29.45 18.40 5.98
N GLU A 941 -28.97 17.17 5.81
CA GLU A 941 -28.48 16.32 6.91
C GLU A 941 -27.55 17.10 7.87
N ILE A 942 -27.87 17.02 9.16
CA ILE A 942 -27.10 17.65 10.23
C ILE A 942 -26.06 16.66 10.74
N ARG A 943 -24.79 17.07 10.68
CA ARG A 943 -23.65 16.22 11.04
C ARG A 943 -22.95 16.64 12.34
N ALA A 944 -23.02 17.93 12.69
CA ALA A 944 -22.43 18.46 13.91
C ALA A 944 -23.39 19.43 14.62
N ILE A 945 -23.40 19.39 15.95
CA ILE A 945 -24.12 20.34 16.81
C ILE A 945 -23.20 20.72 17.96
N TRP A 946 -23.19 22.01 18.29
CA TRP A 946 -22.59 22.55 19.50
C TRP A 946 -23.58 23.47 20.21
N ALA A 947 -23.59 23.44 21.54
CA ALA A 947 -24.43 24.30 22.36
C ALA A 947 -23.61 24.87 23.52
N GLY A 948 -23.67 26.19 23.72
CA GLY A 948 -22.97 26.86 24.83
C GLY A 948 -22.82 28.36 24.64
N LYS A 949 -22.06 29.00 25.52
CA LYS A 949 -21.81 30.45 25.49
C LYS A 949 -20.74 30.83 24.47
N LEU A 950 -21.14 31.57 23.43
CA LEU A 950 -20.21 32.31 22.57
C LEU A 950 -19.91 33.69 23.13
N GLU A 951 -20.89 34.32 23.75
CA GLU A 951 -20.77 35.65 24.34
C GLU A 951 -20.96 35.51 25.85
N LYS A 952 -20.01 35.98 26.65
CA LYS A 952 -19.96 35.70 28.11
C LYS A 952 -21.26 36.04 28.85
N ASN A 953 -21.90 37.14 28.44
CA ASN A 953 -23.06 37.73 29.09
C ASN A 953 -24.39 37.45 28.38
N GLN A 954 -24.42 36.55 27.40
CA GLN A 954 -25.63 36.16 26.69
C GLN A 954 -26.07 34.74 27.06
N PRO A 955 -27.33 34.36 26.75
CA PRO A 955 -27.76 32.97 26.77
C PRO A 955 -26.92 32.11 25.83
N ASP A 956 -27.01 30.79 26.00
CA ASP A 956 -26.34 29.85 25.12
C ASP A 956 -26.81 30.02 23.66
N ARG A 957 -25.91 29.65 22.74
CA ARG A 957 -26.14 29.58 21.31
C ARG A 957 -26.12 28.13 20.88
N ILE A 958 -26.86 27.81 19.82
CA ILE A 958 -26.89 26.49 19.23
C ILE A 958 -26.35 26.59 17.81
N ALA A 959 -25.17 26.04 17.59
CA ALA A 959 -24.55 25.96 16.27
C ALA A 959 -24.85 24.59 15.63
N VAL A 960 -25.21 24.61 14.35
CA VAL A 960 -25.61 23.43 13.56
C VAL A 960 -24.82 23.41 12.26
N GLY A 961 -24.16 22.29 11.98
CA GLY A 961 -23.38 22.06 10.77
C GLY A 961 -23.97 20.94 9.91
N THR A 962 -24.04 21.14 8.60
CA THR A 962 -24.64 20.18 7.67
C THR A 962 -23.63 19.54 6.70
N VAL A 963 -24.06 18.48 6.00
CA VAL A 963 -23.28 17.84 4.92
C VAL A 963 -23.05 18.72 3.69
N LYS A 964 -23.76 19.84 3.57
CA LYS A 964 -23.59 20.81 2.47
C LYS A 964 -22.69 21.99 2.83
N GLY A 965 -22.07 21.97 4.01
CA GLY A 965 -21.24 23.08 4.49
C GLY A 965 -22.01 24.26 5.06
N ASP A 966 -23.33 24.15 5.22
CA ASP A 966 -24.12 25.18 5.89
C ASP A 966 -23.90 25.14 7.41
N ILE A 967 -23.68 26.32 7.99
CA ILE A 967 -23.56 26.58 9.41
C ILE A 967 -24.70 27.52 9.82
N PHE A 968 -25.50 27.08 10.78
CA PHE A 968 -26.58 27.89 11.38
C PHE A 968 -26.26 28.14 12.84
N VAL A 969 -26.41 29.38 13.31
CA VAL A 969 -26.36 29.69 14.75
C VAL A 969 -27.70 30.24 15.19
N LEU A 970 -28.27 29.59 16.21
CA LEU A 970 -29.58 29.87 16.77
C LEU A 970 -29.47 30.39 18.21
N ASP A 971 -30.49 31.09 18.68
CA ASP A 971 -30.71 31.31 20.10
C ASP A 971 -31.39 30.09 20.77
N ASP A 972 -31.56 30.16 22.10
CA ASP A 972 -32.17 29.10 22.92
C ASP A 972 -33.65 28.81 22.62
N THR A 973 -34.31 29.71 21.87
CA THR A 973 -35.68 29.53 21.37
C THR A 973 -35.76 28.87 19.99
N GLY A 974 -34.60 28.62 19.36
CA GLY A 974 -34.50 28.04 18.02
C GLY A 974 -34.57 29.08 16.89
N LYS A 975 -34.50 30.37 17.20
CA LYS A 975 -34.51 31.43 16.19
C LYS A 975 -33.12 31.59 15.59
N LEU A 976 -33.06 31.63 14.26
CA LEU A 976 -31.82 31.86 13.51
C LEU A 976 -31.26 33.26 13.77
N LEU A 977 -29.99 33.32 14.18
CA LEU A 977 -29.22 34.55 14.35
C LEU A 977 -28.41 34.87 13.09
N TRP A 978 -27.69 33.88 12.55
CA TRP A 978 -26.94 34.00 11.30
C TRP A 978 -26.71 32.64 10.63
N LYS A 979 -26.40 32.69 9.33
CA LYS A 979 -26.03 31.54 8.50
C LYS A 979 -24.75 31.84 7.73
N GLN A 980 -23.84 30.87 7.63
CA GLN A 980 -22.71 30.88 6.70
C GLN A 980 -22.69 29.57 5.90
N THR A 981 -22.02 29.57 4.75
CA THR A 981 -21.81 28.37 3.92
C THR A 981 -20.33 28.26 3.59
N ILE A 982 -19.72 27.15 3.98
CA ILE A 982 -18.32 26.84 3.67
C ILE A 982 -18.20 26.43 2.19
N PRO A 983 -17.22 26.97 1.45
CA PRO A 983 -17.02 26.61 0.05
C PRO A 983 -16.40 25.21 -0.11
N TYR A 984 -16.61 24.60 -1.27
CA TYR A 984 -15.88 23.40 -1.70
C TYR A 984 -14.38 23.67 -1.73
N SER A 985 -13.58 22.73 -1.21
CA SER A 985 -12.12 22.73 -1.30
C SER A 985 -11.64 21.29 -1.19
N HIS A 986 -11.07 20.70 -2.24
CA HIS A 986 -10.66 19.28 -2.36
C HIS A 986 -11.75 18.21 -2.24
N GLN A 987 -12.69 18.38 -1.33
CA GLN A 987 -13.84 17.51 -1.06
C GLN A 987 -15.07 18.37 -0.72
N ASP A 988 -16.22 17.71 -0.62
CA ASP A 988 -17.46 18.34 -0.19
C ASP A 988 -17.29 18.95 1.22
N PRO A 989 -17.83 20.15 1.47
CA PRO A 989 -17.63 20.87 2.73
C PRO A 989 -18.51 20.33 3.86
N VAL A 990 -18.55 19.01 4.06
CA VAL A 990 -19.25 18.39 5.17
C VAL A 990 -18.69 18.95 6.49
N ILE A 991 -19.56 19.46 7.36
CA ILE A 991 -19.13 19.96 8.68
C ILE A 991 -18.93 18.77 9.61
N ALA A 992 -17.67 18.45 9.93
CA ALA A 992 -17.30 17.30 10.73
C ALA A 992 -17.51 17.54 12.23
N TYR A 993 -17.18 18.74 12.73
CA TYR A 993 -17.35 19.11 14.13
C TYR A 993 -17.61 20.62 14.29
N LEU A 994 -18.14 20.97 15.47
CA LEU A 994 -18.29 22.35 15.96
C LEU A 994 -17.82 22.42 17.41
N THR A 995 -17.00 23.42 17.74
CA THR A 995 -16.57 23.73 19.12
C THR A 995 -16.38 25.24 19.29
N SER A 996 -15.85 25.68 20.43
CA SER A 996 -15.57 27.09 20.68
C SER A 996 -14.19 27.30 21.31
N ALA A 997 -13.58 28.45 21.05
CA ALA A 997 -12.29 28.84 21.60
C ALA A 997 -12.24 30.32 21.99
N ASN A 998 -11.67 30.64 23.15
CA ASN A 998 -11.38 31.99 23.61
C ASN A 998 -10.10 32.54 22.93
N LEU A 999 -10.18 32.80 21.63
CA LEU A 999 -9.04 33.27 20.83
C LEU A 999 -8.52 34.65 21.26
N SER A 1000 -9.36 35.45 21.91
CA SER A 1000 -9.02 36.83 22.30
C SER A 1000 -8.49 36.96 23.74
N GLY A 1001 -8.72 35.95 24.58
CA GLY A 1001 -8.49 36.03 26.02
C GLY A 1001 -9.52 36.87 26.78
N ALA A 1002 -10.46 37.55 26.09
CA ALA A 1002 -11.45 38.43 26.71
C ALA A 1002 -12.68 37.69 27.26
N GLY A 1003 -12.81 36.39 27.03
CA GLY A 1003 -13.89 35.54 27.53
C GLY A 1003 -15.08 35.39 26.58
N ASP A 1004 -15.17 36.22 25.53
CA ASP A 1004 -16.00 35.91 24.37
C ASP A 1004 -15.28 34.89 23.49
N LYS A 1005 -16.02 33.86 23.04
CA LYS A 1005 -15.49 32.73 22.29
C LYS A 1005 -15.83 32.85 20.80
N ALA A 1006 -14.88 32.45 19.97
CA ALA A 1006 -15.11 32.16 18.57
C ALA A 1006 -15.70 30.75 18.41
N LEU A 1007 -16.55 30.57 17.40
CA LEU A 1007 -17.00 29.25 16.95
C LEU A 1007 -15.93 28.66 16.03
N ILE A 1008 -15.43 27.47 16.38
CA ILE A 1008 -14.42 26.73 15.62
C ILE A 1008 -15.09 25.59 14.87
N ILE A 1009 -14.71 25.43 13.60
CA ILE A 1009 -15.37 24.53 12.66
C ILE A 1009 -14.30 23.72 11.94
N GLY A 1010 -14.50 22.40 11.86
CA GLY A 1010 -13.71 21.55 10.98
C GLY A 1010 -14.59 20.98 9.88
N SER A 1011 -14.06 20.92 8.67
CA SER A 1011 -14.76 20.38 7.52
C SER A 1011 -13.94 19.32 6.79
N GLU A 1012 -14.66 18.40 6.14
CA GLU A 1012 -14.07 17.38 5.26
C GLU A 1012 -13.45 18.01 4.00
N ASN A 1013 -13.65 19.30 3.73
CA ASN A 1013 -12.93 20.08 2.70
C ASN A 1013 -11.46 20.42 3.04
N TRP A 1014 -10.88 19.72 4.03
CA TRP A 1014 -9.50 19.86 4.50
C TRP A 1014 -9.18 21.20 5.18
N HIS A 1015 -10.21 21.92 5.63
CA HIS A 1015 -10.03 23.21 6.31
C HIS A 1015 -10.66 23.23 7.71
N HIS A 1016 -10.04 24.07 8.54
CA HIS A 1016 -10.57 24.52 9.81
C HIS A 1016 -10.86 26.03 9.74
N TYR A 1017 -11.92 26.49 10.39
CA TYR A 1017 -12.34 27.89 10.37
C TYR A 1017 -12.65 28.40 11.77
N ALA A 1018 -12.49 29.71 11.98
CA ALA A 1018 -13.01 30.41 13.15
C ALA A 1018 -13.97 31.53 12.74
N PHE A 1019 -15.11 31.61 13.42
CA PHE A 1019 -16.09 32.68 13.25
C PHE A 1019 -16.34 33.38 14.58
N ASP A 1020 -16.54 34.69 14.56
CA ASP A 1020 -17.02 35.40 15.74
C ASP A 1020 -18.51 35.09 16.02
N ALA A 1021 -19.02 35.57 17.16
CA ALA A 1021 -20.41 35.38 17.56
C ALA A 1021 -21.44 35.95 16.58
N LYS A 1022 -21.03 36.84 15.66
CA LYS A 1022 -21.86 37.49 14.64
C LYS A 1022 -21.73 36.83 13.27
N GLY A 1023 -20.94 35.76 13.15
CA GLY A 1023 -20.76 35.01 11.90
C GLY A 1023 -19.74 35.63 10.96
N LYS A 1024 -18.87 36.53 11.42
CA LYS A 1024 -17.72 37.02 10.63
C LYS A 1024 -16.58 36.01 10.76
N GLU A 1025 -16.03 35.58 9.62
CA GLU A 1025 -14.82 34.76 9.59
C GLU A 1025 -13.63 35.53 10.17
N LEU A 1026 -12.95 34.91 11.13
CA LEU A 1026 -11.72 35.41 11.73
C LEU A 1026 -10.49 34.87 10.98
N TRP A 1027 -10.50 33.58 10.63
CA TRP A 1027 -9.47 32.92 9.82
C TRP A 1027 -9.96 31.59 9.25
N GLY A 1028 -9.24 31.09 8.23
CA GLY A 1028 -9.33 29.74 7.67
C GLY A 1028 -7.93 29.10 7.59
N TYR A 1029 -7.82 27.82 7.91
CA TYR A 1029 -6.57 27.05 7.98
C TYR A 1029 -6.67 25.77 7.16
N ASP A 1030 -5.76 25.57 6.20
CA ASP A 1030 -5.63 24.33 5.42
C ASP A 1030 -4.81 23.31 6.24
N SER A 1031 -5.46 22.22 6.66
CA SER A 1031 -4.81 21.12 7.37
C SER A 1031 -4.33 20.02 6.45
N THR A 1032 -4.61 20.12 5.15
CA THR A 1032 -4.21 19.14 4.12
C THR A 1032 -4.57 17.73 4.56
N ARG A 1033 -5.87 17.50 4.84
CA ARG A 1033 -6.71 16.26 4.82
C ARG A 1033 -8.00 16.50 5.62
N ALA A 1034 -9.00 15.63 5.47
CA ALA A 1034 -10.33 15.84 6.06
C ALA A 1034 -10.27 15.97 7.59
N SER A 1035 -10.98 16.97 8.13
CA SER A 1035 -11.05 17.23 9.58
C SER A 1035 -11.83 16.13 10.31
N THR A 1036 -11.35 15.70 11.48
CA THR A 1036 -12.01 14.62 12.24
C THR A 1036 -12.47 15.04 13.63
N VAL A 1037 -11.60 15.70 14.40
CA VAL A 1037 -11.85 16.08 15.80
C VAL A 1037 -11.14 17.37 16.19
N CYS A 1038 -11.60 18.03 17.25
CA CYS A 1038 -10.99 19.26 17.75
C CYS A 1038 -11.22 19.51 19.24
N ALA A 1039 -10.25 20.19 19.84
CA ALA A 1039 -10.31 20.78 21.17
C ALA A 1039 -9.66 22.17 21.14
N ALA A 1040 -9.94 22.98 22.16
CA ALA A 1040 -9.28 24.26 22.36
C ALA A 1040 -8.76 24.35 23.79
N GLY A 1041 -7.60 24.97 23.99
CA GLY A 1041 -7.00 25.16 25.30
C GLY A 1041 -5.81 26.10 25.25
N ASP A 1042 -5.54 26.78 26.36
CA ASP A 1042 -4.40 27.69 26.52
C ASP A 1042 -3.12 26.88 26.77
N LEU A 1043 -2.40 26.54 25.69
CA LEU A 1043 -1.25 25.65 25.76
C LEU A 1043 -0.01 26.36 26.33
N ASP A 1044 0.15 27.66 26.06
CA ASP A 1044 1.32 28.41 26.51
C ASP A 1044 1.11 29.29 27.75
N GLY A 1045 -0.13 29.41 28.22
CA GLY A 1045 -0.52 30.15 29.42
C GLY A 1045 -0.66 31.65 29.18
N ASP A 1046 -0.88 32.09 27.94
CA ASP A 1046 -1.03 33.52 27.59
C ASP A 1046 -2.47 34.05 27.77
N GLY A 1047 -3.41 33.17 28.15
CA GLY A 1047 -4.82 33.47 28.35
C GLY A 1047 -5.68 33.34 27.09
N ARG A 1048 -5.09 33.04 25.93
CA ARG A 1048 -5.79 32.75 24.67
C ARG A 1048 -5.70 31.26 24.36
N GLU A 1049 -6.75 30.72 23.77
CA GLU A 1049 -6.80 29.29 23.48
C GLU A 1049 -6.28 28.99 22.07
N GLU A 1050 -5.32 28.07 21.96
CA GLU A 1050 -4.95 27.41 20.71
C GLU A 1050 -6.01 26.39 20.31
N VAL A 1051 -6.11 26.12 19.01
CA VAL A 1051 -7.00 25.10 18.44
C VAL A 1051 -6.19 23.85 18.09
N LEU A 1052 -6.56 22.72 18.68
CA LEU A 1052 -6.05 21.40 18.33
C LEU A 1052 -6.94 20.79 17.24
N ALA A 1053 -6.33 20.40 16.13
CA ALA A 1053 -7.03 19.96 14.93
C ALA A 1053 -6.54 18.58 14.48
N GLY A 1054 -7.42 17.59 14.62
CA GLY A 1054 -7.22 16.23 14.12
C GLY A 1054 -7.68 16.09 12.67
N THR A 1055 -6.96 15.29 11.89
CA THR A 1055 -7.30 14.96 10.50
C THR A 1055 -7.35 13.45 10.29
N GLU A 1056 -7.88 13.03 9.13
CA GLU A 1056 -8.00 11.64 8.73
C GLU A 1056 -6.65 10.97 8.37
N TYR A 1057 -5.61 11.74 7.99
CA TYR A 1057 -4.41 11.14 7.38
C TYR A 1057 -3.09 11.75 7.85
N TYR A 1058 -2.38 11.01 8.71
CA TYR A 1058 -0.97 11.14 9.11
C TYR A 1058 -0.43 12.56 9.47
N THR A 1059 -1.27 13.59 9.65
CA THR A 1059 -0.83 14.94 10.07
C THR A 1059 -1.87 15.60 10.98
N TRP A 1060 -1.51 15.90 12.23
CA TRP A 1060 -2.36 16.59 13.21
C TRP A 1060 -1.73 17.91 13.63
N HIS A 1061 -2.55 18.88 14.03
CA HIS A 1061 -2.15 20.29 14.07
C HIS A 1061 -2.46 20.95 15.42
N ALA A 1062 -1.66 21.95 15.78
CA ALA A 1062 -2.10 23.05 16.62
C ALA A 1062 -2.05 24.35 15.84
N ILE A 1063 -3.09 25.17 16.02
CA ILE A 1063 -3.32 26.42 15.31
C ILE A 1063 -3.36 27.53 16.37
N ASN A 1064 -2.59 28.59 16.13
CA ASN A 1064 -2.55 29.76 17.00
C ASN A 1064 -3.89 30.52 16.96
N PRO A 1065 -4.16 31.39 17.94
CA PRO A 1065 -5.39 32.17 17.98
C PRO A 1065 -5.65 33.04 16.73
N ASP A 1066 -4.60 33.42 16.01
CA ASP A 1066 -4.65 34.21 14.76
C ASP A 1066 -4.83 33.37 13.48
N GLY A 1067 -4.92 32.03 13.60
CA GLY A 1067 -5.06 31.11 12.47
C GLY A 1067 -3.74 30.64 11.87
N SER A 1068 -2.59 31.09 12.37
CA SER A 1068 -1.28 30.61 11.90
C SER A 1068 -0.95 29.21 12.43
N SER A 1069 -0.19 28.43 11.67
CA SER A 1069 0.28 27.11 12.10
C SER A 1069 1.21 27.24 13.29
N ARG A 1070 0.88 26.62 14.43
CA ARG A 1070 1.78 26.54 15.57
C ARG A 1070 2.77 25.40 15.42
N TRP A 1071 2.26 24.20 15.16
CA TRP A 1071 3.06 23.02 14.84
C TRP A 1071 2.21 21.97 14.12
N GLN A 1072 2.90 21.02 13.49
CA GLN A 1072 2.30 19.83 12.86
C GLN A 1072 2.99 18.59 13.40
N PHE A 1073 2.22 17.53 13.60
CA PHE A 1073 2.68 16.26 14.14
C PHE A 1073 2.26 15.12 13.21
N ARG A 1074 3.22 14.26 12.82
CA ARG A 1074 2.93 13.03 12.10
C ARG A 1074 2.88 11.84 13.08
N PRO A 1075 1.69 11.30 13.40
CA PRO A 1075 1.53 10.08 14.19
C PRO A 1075 2.06 8.84 13.45
N THR A 1076 2.05 7.68 14.13
CA THR A 1076 2.46 6.40 13.55
C THR A 1076 1.39 5.72 12.71
N GLY A 1077 0.13 6.16 12.81
CA GLY A 1077 -0.93 5.73 11.92
C GLY A 1077 -1.95 6.83 11.64
N PRO A 1078 -2.98 6.51 10.85
CA PRO A 1078 -3.93 7.50 10.35
C PRO A 1078 -4.89 7.98 11.45
N ARG A 1079 -5.65 9.03 11.11
CA ARG A 1079 -6.86 9.49 11.80
C ARG A 1079 -6.75 9.78 13.31
N ALA A 1080 -6.99 11.04 13.69
CA ALA A 1080 -7.30 11.38 15.08
C ALA A 1080 -8.77 11.05 15.38
N ASN A 1081 -9.02 10.21 16.38
CA ASN A 1081 -10.36 9.81 16.81
C ASN A 1081 -10.86 10.60 18.02
N ALA A 1082 -9.95 11.09 18.86
CA ALA A 1082 -10.27 11.91 20.02
C ALA A 1082 -9.17 12.96 20.27
N VAL A 1083 -9.54 14.11 20.81
CA VAL A 1083 -8.59 15.13 21.23
C VAL A 1083 -9.16 15.92 22.41
N ILE A 1084 -8.31 16.23 23.39
CA ILE A 1084 -8.63 17.07 24.54
C ILE A 1084 -7.44 17.99 24.86
N ALA A 1085 -7.72 19.08 25.56
CA ALA A 1085 -6.71 19.98 26.11
C ALA A 1085 -7.01 20.21 27.60
N GLY A 1086 -6.00 20.09 28.46
CA GLY A 1086 -6.14 20.41 29.89
C GLY A 1086 -4.85 20.28 30.68
N ASP A 1087 -4.85 20.83 31.89
CA ASP A 1087 -3.67 20.83 32.75
C ASP A 1087 -3.53 19.49 33.49
N ILE A 1088 -2.77 18.59 32.89
CA ILE A 1088 -2.42 17.29 33.48
C ILE A 1088 -1.13 17.35 34.29
N THR A 1089 -0.54 18.53 34.45
CA THR A 1089 0.78 18.72 35.10
C THR A 1089 0.71 19.58 36.36
N GLY A 1090 -0.44 20.20 36.64
CA GLY A 1090 -0.61 21.21 37.68
C GLY A 1090 0.13 22.52 37.40
N SER A 1091 0.52 22.79 36.15
CA SER A 1091 1.33 23.95 35.78
C SER A 1091 0.51 25.21 35.47
N GLY A 1092 -0.81 25.08 35.39
CA GLY A 1092 -1.73 26.11 34.88
C GLY A 1092 -1.75 26.22 33.36
N LYS A 1093 -1.01 25.38 32.63
CA LYS A 1093 -0.98 25.33 31.16
C LYS A 1093 -1.63 24.06 30.65
N ALA A 1094 -2.39 24.16 29.58
CA ALA A 1094 -2.99 22.98 28.96
C ALA A 1094 -1.93 22.15 28.21
N THR A 1095 -2.06 20.83 28.29
CA THR A 1095 -1.36 19.86 27.45
C THR A 1095 -2.29 19.38 26.36
N ALA A 1096 -1.77 19.24 25.14
CA ALA A 1096 -2.54 18.72 24.01
C ALA A 1096 -2.47 17.19 24.01
N ILE A 1097 -3.63 16.51 24.02
CA ILE A 1097 -3.70 15.05 24.10
C ILE A 1097 -4.55 14.52 22.94
N PHE A 1098 -3.95 13.68 22.09
CA PHE A 1098 -4.61 13.06 20.95
C PHE A 1098 -4.73 11.55 21.14
N GLY A 1099 -5.88 10.99 20.79
CA GLY A 1099 -6.12 9.56 20.67
C GLY A 1099 -6.30 9.19 19.20
N GLY A 1100 -5.46 8.29 18.69
CA GLY A 1100 -5.43 7.90 17.28
C GLY A 1100 -6.10 6.57 16.96
N ALA A 1101 -6.38 6.36 15.67
CA ALA A 1101 -6.71 5.05 15.13
C ALA A 1101 -5.48 4.11 15.07
N ASP A 1102 -4.30 4.63 15.36
CA ASP A 1102 -3.04 3.90 15.49
C ASP A 1102 -2.85 3.26 16.88
N SER A 1103 -3.91 3.21 17.67
CA SER A 1103 -3.95 2.68 19.05
C SER A 1103 -3.19 3.51 20.08
N ASN A 1104 -2.64 4.66 19.70
CA ASN A 1104 -1.80 5.45 20.59
C ASN A 1104 -2.50 6.69 21.14
N ILE A 1105 -2.11 7.05 22.36
CA ILE A 1105 -2.40 8.32 23.01
C ILE A 1105 -1.10 9.13 23.00
N TYR A 1106 -1.17 10.35 22.48
CA TYR A 1106 -0.03 11.25 22.38
C TYR A 1106 -0.25 12.50 23.22
N ALA A 1107 0.62 12.75 24.20
CA ALA A 1107 0.67 14.03 24.90
C ALA A 1107 1.74 14.93 24.29
N LYS A 1108 1.35 16.17 24.00
CA LYS A 1108 2.15 17.18 23.31
C LYS A 1108 2.21 18.47 24.11
N SER A 1109 3.42 19.00 24.21
CA SER A 1109 3.65 20.34 24.76
C SER A 1109 3.13 21.44 23.81
N ALA A 1110 3.12 22.68 24.30
CA ALA A 1110 2.76 23.85 23.52
C ALA A 1110 3.62 24.03 22.25
N ASP A 1111 4.88 23.59 22.24
CA ASP A 1111 5.79 23.64 21.08
C ASP A 1111 5.77 22.36 20.21
N GLY A 1112 4.84 21.42 20.49
CA GLY A 1112 4.62 20.22 19.66
C GLY A 1112 5.55 19.05 19.96
N LYS A 1113 6.38 19.14 21.01
CA LYS A 1113 7.21 18.01 21.46
C LYS A 1113 6.36 16.94 22.10
N THR A 1114 6.65 15.67 21.79
CA THR A 1114 6.07 14.53 22.51
C THR A 1114 6.55 14.54 23.95
N LEU A 1115 5.62 14.67 24.89
CA LEU A 1115 5.88 14.47 26.32
C LEU A 1115 5.93 12.97 26.62
N TRP A 1116 4.91 12.24 26.17
CA TRP A 1116 4.83 10.79 26.26
C TRP A 1116 3.89 10.21 25.20
N THR A 1117 3.97 8.90 25.01
CA THR A 1117 3.07 8.12 24.14
C THR A 1117 2.69 6.83 24.86
N TYR A 1118 1.41 6.47 24.80
CA TYR A 1118 0.89 5.27 25.45
C TYR A 1118 0.02 4.46 24.48
N SER A 1119 0.28 3.15 24.37
CA SER A 1119 -0.56 2.26 23.55
C SER A 1119 -1.79 1.81 24.35
N ALA A 1120 -2.97 2.24 23.91
CA ALA A 1120 -4.26 1.77 24.42
C ALA A 1120 -4.61 0.35 23.90
N GLY A 1121 -3.75 -0.22 23.05
CA GLY A 1121 -3.86 -1.56 22.51
C GLY A 1121 -4.74 -1.69 21.25
N ASP A 1122 -5.74 -0.83 21.11
CA ASP A 1122 -6.53 -0.64 19.87
C ASP A 1122 -6.96 0.84 19.81
N GLU A 1123 -7.69 1.25 18.76
CA GLU A 1123 -8.09 2.64 18.52
C GLU A 1123 -8.66 3.32 19.77
N VAL A 1124 -8.16 4.51 20.04
CA VAL A 1124 -8.66 5.35 21.12
C VAL A 1124 -9.94 6.02 20.63
N THR A 1125 -11.08 5.69 21.23
CA THR A 1125 -12.39 6.19 20.77
C THR A 1125 -12.84 7.44 21.50
N SER A 1126 -12.36 7.66 22.72
CA SER A 1126 -12.69 8.84 23.51
C SER A 1126 -11.64 9.11 24.58
N LEU A 1127 -11.58 10.39 24.98
CA LEU A 1127 -10.71 10.90 26.02
C LEU A 1127 -11.52 11.80 26.96
N CYS A 1128 -11.27 11.71 28.26
CA CYS A 1128 -11.75 12.69 29.23
C CYS A 1128 -10.69 12.94 30.31
N LEU A 1129 -10.87 14.03 31.06
CA LEU A 1129 -10.01 14.41 32.18
C LEU A 1129 -10.73 14.20 33.49
N LEU A 1130 -10.06 13.55 34.43
CA LEU A 1130 -10.56 13.29 35.76
C LEU A 1130 -9.40 12.99 36.71
N ASP A 1131 -9.43 13.53 37.92
CA ASP A 1131 -8.45 13.22 38.97
C ASP A 1131 -8.69 11.80 39.54
N ALA A 1132 -7.97 10.83 39.00
CA ALA A 1132 -8.17 9.40 39.23
C ALA A 1132 -7.44 8.90 40.48
N ASP A 1133 -6.28 9.48 40.78
CA ASP A 1133 -5.48 9.15 41.98
C ASP A 1133 -5.74 10.08 43.19
N SER A 1134 -6.58 11.10 43.02
CA SER A 1134 -6.97 12.08 44.04
C SER A 1134 -5.82 12.99 44.50
N ASP A 1135 -4.87 13.29 43.61
CA ASP A 1135 -3.75 14.20 43.89
C ASP A 1135 -4.07 15.68 43.58
N GLY A 1136 -5.26 15.97 43.05
CA GLY A 1136 -5.73 17.30 42.70
C GLY A 1136 -5.29 17.78 41.31
N ILE A 1137 -4.56 16.96 40.56
CA ILE A 1137 -4.19 17.17 39.15
C ILE A 1137 -5.10 16.29 38.28
N SER A 1138 -5.43 16.76 37.07
CA SER A 1138 -6.26 15.96 36.17
C SER A 1138 -5.45 14.84 35.52
N ASP A 1139 -5.99 13.62 35.53
CA ASP A 1139 -5.44 12.48 34.80
C ASP A 1139 -6.17 12.29 33.46
N VAL A 1140 -5.54 11.55 32.55
CA VAL A 1140 -6.10 11.21 31.24
C VAL A 1140 -6.83 9.87 31.33
N ILE A 1141 -8.13 9.88 31.08
CA ILE A 1141 -8.94 8.67 30.94
C ILE A 1141 -9.18 8.40 29.46
N ALA A 1142 -8.93 7.18 29.00
CA ALA A 1142 -9.14 6.79 27.61
C ALA A 1142 -9.98 5.52 27.50
N GLY A 1143 -10.88 5.50 26.52
CA GLY A 1143 -11.62 4.31 26.10
C GLY A 1143 -11.06 3.79 24.78
N SER A 1144 -10.98 2.48 24.63
CA SER A 1144 -10.41 1.84 23.44
C SER A 1144 -11.28 0.72 22.88
N LEU A 1145 -11.14 0.47 21.58
CA LEU A 1145 -11.68 -0.74 20.93
C LEU A 1145 -11.01 -2.04 21.44
N SER A 1146 -9.96 -1.94 22.28
CA SER A 1146 -9.34 -3.07 22.97
C SER A 1146 -10.20 -3.61 24.12
N TYR A 1147 -11.35 -2.99 24.38
CA TYR A 1147 -12.34 -3.29 25.44
C TYR A 1147 -12.03 -2.59 26.76
N ASP A 1148 -10.92 -1.86 26.78
CA ASP A 1148 -10.38 -1.27 27.99
C ASP A 1148 -10.74 0.20 28.15
N ILE A 1149 -10.97 0.55 29.41
CA ILE A 1149 -10.82 1.90 29.93
C ILE A 1149 -9.52 1.94 30.72
N LEU A 1150 -8.73 2.99 30.52
CA LEU A 1150 -7.46 3.20 31.20
C LEU A 1150 -7.40 4.60 31.80
N ALA A 1151 -6.71 4.73 32.92
CA ALA A 1151 -6.38 5.99 33.56
C ALA A 1151 -4.85 6.18 33.57
N LEU A 1152 -4.37 7.29 33.00
CA LEU A 1152 -2.97 7.65 32.91
C LEU A 1152 -2.70 8.94 33.66
N LYS A 1153 -1.64 8.93 34.47
CA LYS A 1153 -1.14 10.14 35.11
C LYS A 1153 -0.63 11.15 34.10
N GLY A 1154 -0.44 12.39 34.51
CA GLY A 1154 0.12 13.48 33.70
C GLY A 1154 1.43 13.18 32.97
N ASP A 1155 2.23 12.23 33.47
CA ASP A 1155 3.49 11.77 32.85
C ASP A 1155 3.33 10.53 31.94
N GLY A 1156 2.10 10.02 31.78
CA GLY A 1156 1.77 8.85 30.96
C GLY A 1156 1.81 7.52 31.71
N THR A 1157 2.11 7.53 33.02
CA THR A 1157 2.13 6.31 33.84
C THR A 1157 0.72 5.75 34.03
N LEU A 1158 0.52 4.44 33.83
CA LEU A 1158 -0.76 3.78 34.07
C LEU A 1158 -1.10 3.76 35.57
N ILE A 1159 -2.25 4.31 35.92
CA ILE A 1159 -2.83 4.24 37.28
C ILE A 1159 -3.63 2.94 37.41
N TRP A 1160 -4.59 2.72 36.51
CA TRP A 1160 -5.40 1.50 36.46
C TRP A 1160 -5.95 1.24 35.06
N ARG A 1161 -6.36 -0.02 34.83
CA ARG A 1161 -6.99 -0.49 33.60
C ARG A 1161 -8.21 -1.36 33.93
N ARG A 1162 -9.27 -1.24 33.14
CA ARG A 1162 -10.50 -2.02 33.28
C ARG A 1162 -11.00 -2.50 31.91
N ASP A 1163 -10.99 -3.82 31.73
CA ASP A 1163 -11.66 -4.51 30.60
C ASP A 1163 -13.16 -4.61 30.89
N LEU A 1164 -14.01 -4.13 29.96
CA LEU A 1164 -15.47 -4.23 30.03
C LEU A 1164 -16.04 -5.39 29.18
N GLY A 1165 -15.19 -6.16 28.52
CA GLY A 1165 -15.54 -7.34 27.73
C GLY A 1165 -16.04 -7.04 26.31
N GLU A 1166 -16.21 -5.76 25.97
CA GLU A 1166 -16.71 -5.26 24.68
C GLU A 1166 -16.03 -3.92 24.29
N PRO A 1167 -15.86 -3.61 22.99
CA PRO A 1167 -15.24 -2.36 22.51
C PRO A 1167 -15.91 -1.11 23.08
N ILE A 1168 -15.11 -0.16 23.57
CA ILE A 1168 -15.60 1.13 24.06
C ILE A 1168 -15.85 2.06 22.88
N LEU A 1169 -17.08 2.56 22.72
CA LEU A 1169 -17.46 3.43 21.59
C LEU A 1169 -17.57 4.91 21.97
N ALA A 1170 -17.92 5.21 23.22
CA ALA A 1170 -18.08 6.58 23.69
C ALA A 1170 -17.89 6.65 25.21
N MET A 1171 -17.38 7.78 25.70
CA MET A 1171 -17.31 8.09 27.13
C MET A 1171 -17.75 9.53 27.43
N THR A 1172 -18.19 9.76 28.66
CA THR A 1172 -18.40 11.09 29.26
C THR A 1172 -18.13 11.00 30.76
N THR A 1173 -18.03 12.15 31.45
CA THR A 1173 -17.97 12.21 32.91
C THR A 1173 -19.20 12.92 33.49
N ALA A 1174 -19.73 12.39 34.59
CA ALA A 1174 -20.91 12.92 35.26
C ALA A 1174 -20.89 12.56 36.74
N ASP A 1175 -21.39 13.44 37.60
CA ASP A 1175 -21.73 13.12 38.99
C ASP A 1175 -23.06 12.35 39.00
N ILE A 1176 -22.99 11.10 38.53
CA ILE A 1176 -24.17 10.31 38.14
C ILE A 1176 -24.92 9.80 39.38
N ASN A 1177 -24.22 9.71 40.51
CA ASN A 1177 -24.76 9.31 41.80
C ASN A 1177 -25.05 10.50 42.74
N SER A 1178 -24.72 11.74 42.34
CA SER A 1178 -24.88 12.97 43.14
C SER A 1178 -24.11 12.96 44.46
N ASP A 1179 -22.94 12.33 44.49
CA ASP A 1179 -22.04 12.33 45.64
C ASP A 1179 -21.02 13.49 45.62
N GLY A 1180 -21.01 14.28 44.55
CA GLY A 1180 -20.12 15.42 44.36
C GLY A 1180 -18.78 15.07 43.71
N SER A 1181 -18.52 13.80 43.41
CA SER A 1181 -17.43 13.33 42.55
C SER A 1181 -17.93 13.05 41.13
N LEU A 1182 -17.04 13.07 40.15
CA LEU A 1182 -17.37 12.63 38.80
C LEU A 1182 -17.12 11.12 38.66
N GLU A 1183 -18.03 10.43 37.99
CA GLU A 1183 -17.88 9.08 37.48
C GLU A 1183 -17.52 9.08 35.99
N ILE A 1184 -16.90 7.98 35.56
CA ILE A 1184 -16.64 7.67 34.16
C ILE A 1184 -17.83 6.88 33.63
N CYS A 1185 -18.52 7.42 32.62
CA CYS A 1185 -19.62 6.74 31.96
C CYS A 1185 -19.17 6.29 30.58
N ALA A 1186 -19.19 4.98 30.31
CA ALA A 1186 -18.67 4.39 29.09
C ALA A 1186 -19.73 3.52 28.41
N ALA A 1187 -19.89 3.69 27.10
CA ALA A 1187 -20.74 2.84 26.29
C ALA A 1187 -19.94 1.90 25.41
N THR A 1188 -20.49 0.72 25.19
CA THR A 1188 -19.84 -0.39 24.49
C THR A 1188 -20.62 -0.80 23.25
N GLU A 1189 -19.98 -1.56 22.36
CA GLU A 1189 -20.54 -1.94 21.06
C GLU A 1189 -21.81 -2.78 21.15
N ASP A 1190 -21.99 -3.59 22.20
CA ASP A 1190 -23.21 -4.38 22.41
C ASP A 1190 -24.42 -3.53 22.90
N GLY A 1191 -24.22 -2.23 23.13
CA GLY A 1191 -25.21 -1.31 23.67
C GLY A 1191 -25.30 -1.29 25.20
N SER A 1192 -24.34 -1.87 25.91
CA SER A 1192 -24.19 -1.69 27.35
C SER A 1192 -23.57 -0.33 27.66
N VAL A 1193 -24.05 0.32 28.71
CA VAL A 1193 -23.49 1.56 29.27
C VAL A 1193 -23.16 1.33 30.74
N PHE A 1194 -21.92 1.61 31.13
CA PHE A 1194 -21.40 1.42 32.48
C PHE A 1194 -21.08 2.77 33.12
N ALA A 1195 -21.37 2.92 34.41
CA ALA A 1195 -20.78 3.97 35.22
C ALA A 1195 -19.71 3.35 36.13
N LEU A 1196 -18.54 3.99 36.16
CA LEU A 1196 -17.38 3.58 36.93
C LEU A 1196 -16.95 4.71 37.86
N THR A 1197 -16.51 4.36 39.07
CA THR A 1197 -15.81 5.30 39.95
C THR A 1197 -14.50 5.77 39.31
N ARG A 1198 -13.89 6.81 39.89
CA ARG A 1198 -12.53 7.27 39.54
C ARG A 1198 -11.44 6.20 39.64
N LYS A 1199 -11.69 5.08 40.33
CA LYS A 1199 -10.79 3.92 40.47
C LYS A 1199 -11.11 2.79 39.48
N GLY A 1200 -12.03 3.00 38.54
CA GLY A 1200 -12.43 2.00 37.55
C GLY A 1200 -13.29 0.87 38.12
N GLU A 1201 -14.01 1.11 39.21
CA GLU A 1201 -14.96 0.15 39.79
C GLU A 1201 -16.36 0.40 39.22
N ILE A 1202 -17.02 -0.62 38.68
CA ILE A 1202 -18.37 -0.49 38.10
C ILE A 1202 -19.40 -0.30 39.22
N ILE A 1203 -20.19 0.78 39.15
CA ILE A 1203 -21.26 1.09 40.13
C ILE A 1203 -22.66 1.02 39.55
N ALA A 1204 -22.81 1.17 38.23
CA ALA A 1204 -24.09 1.03 37.55
C ALA A 1204 -23.93 0.51 36.13
N HIS A 1205 -25.01 -0.08 35.60
CA HIS A 1205 -25.09 -0.62 34.24
C HIS A 1205 -26.49 -0.40 33.66
N TRP A 1206 -26.55 -0.01 32.40
CA TRP A 1206 -27.75 0.11 31.59
C TRP A 1206 -27.56 -0.60 30.25
N SER A 1207 -28.66 -0.93 29.57
CA SER A 1207 -28.63 -1.40 28.19
C SER A 1207 -29.59 -0.59 27.33
N THR A 1208 -29.07 -0.02 26.25
CA THR A 1208 -29.86 0.67 25.22
C THR A 1208 -30.38 -0.31 24.15
N LYS A 1209 -29.90 -1.56 24.16
CA LYS A 1209 -30.10 -2.59 23.12
C LYS A 1209 -29.58 -2.18 21.72
N CYS A 1210 -28.77 -1.12 21.64
CA CYS A 1210 -28.14 -0.64 20.42
C CYS A 1210 -26.79 0.00 20.74
N PRO A 1211 -25.76 -0.16 19.89
CA PRO A 1211 -24.49 0.53 20.07
C PRO A 1211 -24.70 2.04 20.26
N VAL A 1212 -23.98 2.65 21.20
CA VAL A 1212 -24.08 4.10 21.49
C VAL A 1212 -22.88 4.81 20.90
N ARG A 1213 -23.12 5.77 20.00
CA ARG A 1213 -22.08 6.56 19.33
C ARG A 1213 -21.67 7.82 20.07
N LYS A 1214 -22.57 8.36 20.90
CA LYS A 1214 -22.27 9.55 21.70
C LYS A 1214 -22.99 9.48 23.04
N LEU A 1215 -22.23 9.73 24.09
CA LEU A 1215 -22.74 9.98 25.43
C LEU A 1215 -22.57 11.46 25.76
N ALA A 1216 -23.53 12.03 26.48
CA ALA A 1216 -23.44 13.39 27.00
C ALA A 1216 -24.10 13.48 28.37
N THR A 1217 -23.45 14.20 29.27
CA THR A 1217 -23.99 14.55 30.59
C THR A 1217 -25.09 15.60 30.43
N ILE A 1218 -26.10 15.57 31.31
CA ILE A 1218 -27.17 16.60 31.37
C ILE A 1218 -26.90 17.51 32.58
N PRO A 1219 -26.28 18.70 32.42
CA PRO A 1219 -25.86 19.53 33.55
C PRO A 1219 -27.00 19.92 34.50
N GLY A 1220 -28.20 20.17 33.98
CA GLY A 1220 -29.39 20.49 34.78
C GLY A 1220 -30.02 19.28 35.49
N SER A 1221 -29.50 18.07 35.29
CA SER A 1221 -29.97 16.82 35.88
C SER A 1221 -28.80 15.82 35.97
N PRO A 1222 -27.82 16.03 36.87
CA PRO A 1222 -26.55 15.31 36.87
C PRO A 1222 -26.69 13.78 37.04
N THR A 1223 -27.80 13.31 37.62
CA THR A 1223 -28.17 11.88 37.70
C THR A 1223 -28.68 11.28 36.38
N GLN A 1224 -28.57 12.01 35.26
CA GLN A 1224 -29.04 11.59 33.94
C GLN A 1224 -27.98 11.75 32.85
N LEU A 1225 -27.99 10.81 31.91
CA LEU A 1225 -27.13 10.78 30.73
C LEU A 1225 -27.97 10.68 29.46
N ALA A 1226 -27.62 11.46 28.45
CA ALA A 1226 -28.15 11.31 27.11
C ALA A 1226 -27.24 10.38 26.29
N ALA A 1227 -27.84 9.39 25.65
CA ALA A 1227 -27.17 8.42 24.78
C ALA A 1227 -27.78 8.47 23.38
N MET A 1228 -26.94 8.71 22.37
CA MET A 1228 -27.30 8.66 20.97
C MET A 1228 -26.86 7.31 20.38
N CYS A 1229 -27.83 6.47 20.05
CA CYS A 1229 -27.60 5.15 19.45
C CYS A 1229 -27.30 5.22 17.96
N ASP A 1230 -26.69 4.16 17.45
CA ASP A 1230 -26.29 4.01 16.05
C ASP A 1230 -27.46 4.04 15.05
N ASN A 1231 -28.60 3.51 15.46
CA ASN A 1231 -29.85 3.55 14.70
C ASN A 1231 -30.61 4.89 14.84
N GLY A 1232 -29.96 5.92 15.39
CA GLY A 1232 -30.53 7.25 15.56
C GLY A 1232 -31.49 7.41 16.74
N ARG A 1233 -31.63 6.40 17.63
CA ARG A 1233 -32.44 6.55 18.85
C ARG A 1233 -31.73 7.45 19.86
N LEU A 1234 -32.51 8.31 20.53
CA LEU A 1234 -32.05 9.10 21.67
C LEU A 1234 -32.62 8.48 22.95
N VAL A 1235 -31.76 8.15 23.90
CA VAL A 1235 -32.12 7.50 25.16
C VAL A 1235 -31.61 8.35 26.32
N VAL A 1236 -32.44 8.57 27.34
CA VAL A 1236 -32.01 9.18 28.60
C VAL A 1236 -31.94 8.10 29.67
N LEU A 1237 -30.73 7.86 30.16
CA LEU A 1237 -30.40 6.94 31.24
C LEU A 1237 -30.46 7.71 32.55
N ARG A 1238 -30.95 7.07 33.62
CA ARG A 1238 -31.08 7.68 34.94
C ARG A 1238 -30.59 6.72 36.02
N MET A 1239 -29.81 7.24 36.95
CA MET A 1239 -29.49 6.57 38.20
C MET A 1239 -30.57 6.92 39.23
N LEU A 1240 -31.10 5.89 39.91
CA LEU A 1240 -32.22 6.01 40.87
C LEU A 1240 -31.71 6.26 42.29
#